data_AF-A0AAD4Q1P9-F1
#
_entry.id   AF-A0AAD4Q1P9-F1
#
_cell.length_a   1.000
_cell.length_b   1.000
_cell.length_c   1.000
_cell.angle_alpha   90.00
_cell.angle_beta   90.00
_cell.angle_gamma   90.00
#
_symmetry.space_group_name_H-M   'P 1'
#
loop_
_entity.id
_entity.type
_entity.pdbx_description
1 polymer ?
#
loop_
_entity_poly.entity_id
_entity_poly.type
_entity_poly.pdbx_seq_one_letter_code
_entity_poly.pdbx_strand_id
1 'polypeptide(L)'
;MSQARNNLQIRCAENIALALILHTVPSPPTDNKWPNNVSHNLQKKYSLPFDKERSLTGIIAFLSSLRDDPDHIPAVCVREDPDGGGLNVIVAVNKRRESDGNSLLQDLKGGFEQIFQTLAGAFILSQDNEHQHDHSNIKSDPFTEIVSMCSARILNRLHLRNSSKKNIKQVLVEIINFEARLGKNNRKIKITTKVRTSFVTAAKRVVKLVDLWLKHQTTSRLEDLVEGVYALYKTHATRSMLNAMTHKDMDPSLKASLINMIDKVARYRQASKSLYRMAKEYPIVRRMKFVPVNLPQEAFESPPIDQYQPNLASTISRIDPKYSKKENIDQLRRLLNTKETNVKETNVDDEFSKKTLKILEYAKVHAEIQLIAYCELLIPNFPPRVICSSKDACYLCNICIAVYQKNMHIPRCHGRLWPNWRIPPLPQLVTTQQNFTTTFERNIKESLGALQLRQKRTNYPQPNESTLLTLSSVRTSRSMNCPGEKQTGSQLGIHHTIPALDNSLLVDGNDRSSPARRRPDTAVGGSLVQIDSTFESNSSTLTSQSVTSYYYLSQGEILKKSTMLRKTSQLYTAGQLEVQIEIEAPKSLVEKAKKNASLYSYNIEWLMAESPEKRLDRCHSTCVVDVESLRGEISHELCSQKSLDILTNDAVLRLSFYPGLQ
;
A
#
# COMPACT_ATOMS: atom_id res chain seq x y z
N MET A 1 -32.81 13.13 -21.34
CA MET A 1 -31.78 12.56 -20.43
C MET A 1 -31.44 11.10 -20.73
N SER A 2 -32.39 10.15 -20.69
CA SER A 2 -32.12 8.69 -20.89
C SER A 2 -31.15 8.37 -22.05
N GLN A 3 -31.46 8.80 -23.28
CA GLN A 3 -30.65 8.53 -24.47
C GLN A 3 -29.17 8.96 -24.36
N ALA A 4 -28.86 10.03 -23.61
CA ALA A 4 -27.50 10.48 -23.38
C ALA A 4 -26.74 9.57 -22.40
N ARG A 5 -27.43 9.02 -21.38
CA ARG A 5 -26.85 8.00 -20.47
C ARG A 5 -26.51 6.73 -21.25
N ASN A 6 -27.43 6.28 -22.10
CA ASN A 6 -27.23 5.10 -22.96
C ASN A 6 -26.04 5.29 -23.92
N ASN A 7 -25.89 6.48 -24.53
CA ASN A 7 -24.73 6.79 -25.38
C ASN A 7 -23.40 6.70 -24.61
N LEU A 8 -23.34 7.22 -23.37
CA LEU A 8 -22.13 7.13 -22.54
C LEU A 8 -21.82 5.68 -22.09
N GLN A 9 -22.84 4.85 -21.84
CA GLN A 9 -22.63 3.40 -21.59
C GLN A 9 -22.11 2.68 -22.84
N ILE A 10 -22.68 2.98 -24.02
CA ILE A 10 -22.25 2.41 -25.30
C ILE A 10 -20.79 2.79 -25.62
N ARG A 11 -20.44 4.08 -25.54
CA ARG A 11 -19.05 4.53 -25.72
C ARG A 11 -18.09 3.88 -24.72
N CYS A 12 -18.52 3.68 -23.47
CA CYS A 12 -17.71 2.98 -22.48
C CYS A 12 -17.41 1.54 -22.91
N ALA A 13 -18.41 0.80 -23.41
CA ALA A 13 -18.23 -0.57 -23.91
C ALA A 13 -17.35 -0.62 -25.17
N GLU A 14 -17.54 0.28 -26.14
CA GLU A 14 -16.69 0.43 -27.33
C GLU A 14 -15.22 0.66 -26.94
N ASN A 15 -14.97 1.61 -26.02
CA ASN A 15 -13.63 1.96 -25.58
C ASN A 15 -12.94 0.78 -24.87
N ILE A 16 -13.67 0.03 -24.03
CA ILE A 16 -13.15 -1.19 -23.37
C ILE A 16 -12.87 -2.29 -24.41
N ALA A 17 -13.77 -2.51 -25.38
CA ALA A 17 -13.59 -3.50 -26.44
C ALA A 17 -12.35 -3.22 -27.30
N LEU A 18 -12.14 -1.97 -27.72
CA LEU A 18 -10.95 -1.55 -28.46
C LEU A 18 -9.68 -1.69 -27.61
N ALA A 19 -9.71 -1.27 -26.35
CA ALA A 19 -8.55 -1.41 -25.45
C ALA A 19 -8.16 -2.89 -25.26
N LEU A 20 -9.12 -3.81 -25.11
CA LEU A 20 -8.87 -5.26 -25.00
C LEU A 20 -8.22 -5.87 -26.25
N ILE A 21 -8.45 -5.28 -27.43
CA ILE A 21 -7.81 -5.69 -28.69
C ILE A 21 -6.38 -5.13 -28.76
N LEU A 22 -6.12 -3.96 -28.19
CA LEU A 22 -4.77 -3.40 -28.11
C LEU A 22 -3.88 -4.15 -27.10
N HIS A 23 -4.38 -4.38 -25.88
CA HIS A 23 -3.66 -5.08 -24.81
C HIS A 23 -4.59 -5.55 -23.66
N THR A 24 -4.26 -6.65 -22.99
CA THR A 24 -5.00 -7.13 -21.81
C THR A 24 -4.48 -6.54 -20.49
N VAL A 25 -3.27 -5.99 -20.52
CA VAL A 25 -2.60 -5.32 -19.41
C VAL A 25 -2.09 -3.97 -19.94
N PRO A 26 -2.88 -2.89 -19.86
CA PRO A 26 -2.49 -1.57 -20.36
C PRO A 26 -1.29 -0.93 -19.66
N SER A 27 -1.03 -1.28 -18.39
CA SER A 27 0.09 -0.76 -17.61
C SER A 27 0.70 -1.83 -16.71
N PRO A 28 1.97 -1.72 -16.30
CA PRO A 28 2.49 -2.52 -15.19
C PRO A 28 1.72 -2.21 -13.88
N PRO A 29 1.84 -3.05 -12.84
CA PRO A 29 1.35 -2.74 -11.50
C PRO A 29 2.01 -1.47 -10.93
N THR A 30 1.22 -0.62 -10.29
CA THR A 30 1.67 0.68 -9.76
C THR A 30 1.15 0.95 -8.34
N ASP A 31 1.95 1.65 -7.55
CA ASP A 31 1.50 2.34 -6.34
C ASP A 31 0.97 3.71 -6.72
N ASN A 32 -0.24 4.04 -6.23
CA ASN A 32 -0.75 5.39 -6.33
C ASN A 32 -0.17 6.22 -5.17
N LYS A 33 0.35 7.40 -5.48
CA LYS A 33 0.76 8.36 -4.44
C LYS A 33 -0.49 8.99 -3.83
N TRP A 34 -0.45 9.28 -2.53
CA TRP A 34 -1.44 10.17 -1.92
C TRP A 34 -1.27 11.58 -2.52
N PRO A 35 -2.35 12.33 -2.84
CA PRO A 35 -2.18 13.67 -3.40
C PRO A 35 -1.63 14.62 -2.34
N ASN A 36 -0.42 15.14 -2.57
CA ASN A 36 0.23 16.16 -1.72
C ASN A 36 -0.65 17.39 -1.47
N ASN A 37 -1.65 17.62 -2.33
CA ASN A 37 -2.51 18.79 -2.35
C ASN A 37 -3.74 18.66 -1.43
N VAL A 38 -3.93 17.55 -0.69
CA VAL A 38 -5.06 17.43 0.25
C VAL A 38 -4.84 18.34 1.46
N SER A 39 -5.49 19.50 1.41
CA SER A 39 -5.36 20.60 2.36
C SER A 39 -5.26 20.15 3.82
N HIS A 40 -4.28 20.69 4.54
CA HIS A 40 -4.08 20.43 5.96
C HIS A 40 -5.33 20.73 6.81
N ASN A 41 -6.17 21.67 6.36
CA ASN A 41 -7.44 22.01 7.01
C ASN A 41 -8.52 20.94 6.80
N LEU A 42 -8.46 20.15 5.73
CA LEU A 42 -9.32 18.99 5.55
C LEU A 42 -8.83 17.81 6.43
N GLN A 43 -7.51 17.61 6.53
CA GLN A 43 -6.94 16.56 7.38
C GLN A 43 -7.30 16.76 8.87
N LYS A 44 -7.27 18.00 9.37
CA LYS A 44 -7.64 18.36 10.75
C LYS A 44 -9.10 18.11 11.14
N LYS A 45 -9.99 17.79 10.18
CA LYS A 45 -11.42 17.54 10.42
C LYS A 45 -11.76 16.09 10.78
N TYR A 46 -10.81 15.16 10.66
CA TYR A 46 -11.03 13.72 10.90
C TYR A 46 -10.43 13.31 12.24
N SER A 47 -11.19 12.58 13.04
CA SER A 47 -10.76 11.99 14.31
C SER A 47 -9.72 10.89 14.08
N LEU A 48 -9.80 10.17 12.96
CA LEU A 48 -8.87 9.13 12.56
C LEU A 48 -7.82 9.70 11.59
N PRO A 49 -6.50 9.59 11.87
CA PRO A 49 -5.46 9.99 10.93
C PRO A 49 -5.52 9.20 9.62
N PHE A 50 -5.15 9.83 8.49
CA PHE A 50 -5.29 9.22 7.16
C PHE A 50 -4.63 7.84 7.04
N ASP A 51 -3.38 7.67 7.51
CA ASP A 51 -2.70 6.36 7.45
C ASP A 51 -3.35 5.29 8.33
N LYS A 52 -4.07 5.71 9.39
CA LYS A 52 -4.85 4.81 10.25
C LYS A 52 -6.15 4.40 9.55
N GLU A 53 -6.84 5.32 8.87
CA GLU A 53 -7.97 4.99 7.97
C GLU A 53 -7.53 4.05 6.85
N ARG A 54 -6.39 4.33 6.19
CA ARG A 54 -5.81 3.49 5.14
C ARG A 54 -5.49 2.08 5.63
N SER A 55 -4.85 1.98 6.80
CA SER A 55 -4.52 0.70 7.42
C SER A 55 -5.79 -0.08 7.84
N LEU A 56 -6.77 0.59 8.47
CA LEU A 56 -8.04 0.00 8.87
C LEU A 56 -8.85 -0.51 7.66
N THR A 57 -9.04 0.35 6.66
CA THR A 57 -9.76 0.04 5.41
C THR A 57 -9.10 -1.12 4.67
N GLY A 58 -7.76 -1.14 4.61
CA GLY A 58 -6.99 -2.26 4.07
C GLY A 58 -7.22 -3.57 4.83
N ILE A 59 -7.22 -3.54 6.17
CA ILE A 59 -7.47 -4.74 7.00
C ILE A 59 -8.87 -5.30 6.77
N ILE A 60 -9.90 -4.44 6.79
CA ILE A 60 -11.28 -4.86 6.59
C ILE A 60 -11.47 -5.38 5.15
N ALA A 61 -10.88 -4.73 4.15
CA ALA A 61 -10.91 -5.20 2.77
C ALA A 61 -10.22 -6.57 2.59
N PHE A 62 -9.09 -6.81 3.25
CA PHE A 62 -8.41 -8.12 3.28
C PHE A 62 -9.30 -9.21 3.93
N LEU A 63 -9.92 -8.89 5.07
CA LEU A 63 -10.80 -9.81 5.82
C LEU A 63 -12.11 -10.12 5.07
N SER A 64 -12.62 -9.17 4.28
CA SER A 64 -13.86 -9.33 3.51
C SER A 64 -13.81 -10.45 2.46
N SER A 65 -12.63 -10.98 2.13
CA SER A 65 -12.43 -11.92 1.03
C SER A 65 -12.77 -13.38 1.41
N LEU A 66 -14.00 -13.63 1.90
CA LEU A 66 -14.41 -14.90 2.54
C LEU A 66 -14.30 -16.16 1.65
N ARG A 67 -14.37 -15.98 0.32
CA ARG A 67 -14.40 -17.07 -0.66
C ARG A 67 -13.47 -16.72 -1.85
N ASP A 68 -13.02 -17.71 -2.60
CA ASP A 68 -12.29 -17.49 -3.87
C ASP A 68 -13.28 -17.24 -5.02
N ASP A 69 -14.11 -16.21 -4.86
CA ASP A 69 -15.14 -15.79 -5.82
C ASP A 69 -14.62 -14.60 -6.65
N PRO A 70 -14.36 -14.75 -7.97
CA PRO A 70 -13.92 -13.65 -8.83
C PRO A 70 -15.08 -12.74 -9.28
N ASP A 71 -16.32 -13.19 -9.12
CA ASP A 71 -17.54 -12.57 -9.62
C ASP A 71 -18.20 -11.64 -8.61
N HIS A 72 -17.96 -11.83 -7.31
CA HIS A 72 -18.48 -11.04 -6.18
C HIS A 72 -17.36 -10.46 -5.29
N ILE A 73 -16.25 -10.01 -5.89
CA ILE A 73 -15.11 -9.42 -5.15
C ILE A 73 -15.59 -8.21 -4.31
N PRO A 74 -15.27 -8.14 -3.00
CA PRO A 74 -15.66 -7.02 -2.14
C PRO A 74 -14.64 -5.88 -2.11
N ALA A 75 -15.16 -4.66 -1.98
CA ALA A 75 -14.41 -3.44 -1.67
C ALA A 75 -15.01 -2.72 -0.45
N VAL A 76 -14.18 -1.97 0.25
CA VAL A 76 -14.48 -1.30 1.51
C VAL A 76 -13.99 0.15 1.47
N CYS A 77 -14.76 1.07 2.06
CA CYS A 77 -14.28 2.35 2.54
C CYS A 77 -14.77 2.61 3.98
N VAL A 78 -14.08 3.48 4.72
CA VAL A 78 -14.41 3.80 6.12
C VAL A 78 -14.72 5.29 6.26
N ARG A 79 -15.87 5.61 6.86
CA ARG A 79 -16.38 6.99 6.97
C ARG A 79 -16.76 7.31 8.42
N GLU A 80 -16.23 8.38 8.98
CA GLU A 80 -16.68 8.89 10.29
C GLU A 80 -18.18 9.24 10.25
N ASP A 81 -18.91 8.97 11.34
CA ASP A 81 -20.29 9.43 11.49
C ASP A 81 -20.30 10.95 11.74
N PRO A 82 -21.12 11.75 11.03
CA PRO A 82 -21.19 13.20 11.24
C PRO A 82 -21.47 13.62 12.68
N ASP A 83 -22.26 12.82 13.41
CA ASP A 83 -22.68 13.06 14.79
C ASP A 83 -21.64 12.56 15.82
N GLY A 84 -20.41 12.24 15.38
CA GLY A 84 -19.35 11.66 16.23
C GLY A 84 -19.61 10.22 16.70
N GLY A 85 -20.73 9.63 16.26
CA GLY A 85 -21.24 8.34 16.73
C GLY A 85 -20.29 7.15 16.56
N GLY A 86 -19.40 7.17 15.56
CA GLY A 86 -18.49 6.06 15.30
C GLY A 86 -17.92 6.03 13.88
N LEU A 87 -17.63 4.83 13.38
CA LEU A 87 -17.15 4.58 12.03
C LEU A 87 -18.15 3.73 11.24
N ASN A 88 -18.62 4.27 10.11
CA ASN A 88 -19.33 3.49 9.10
C ASN A 88 -18.30 2.69 8.30
N VAL A 89 -18.38 1.36 8.37
CA VAL A 89 -17.62 0.45 7.52
C VAL A 89 -18.48 0.10 6.32
N ILE A 90 -18.28 0.81 5.22
CA ILE A 90 -19.12 0.76 4.03
C ILE A 90 -18.56 -0.30 3.07
N VAL A 91 -19.37 -1.30 2.72
CA VAL A 91 -18.92 -2.48 1.97
C VAL A 91 -19.81 -2.74 0.75
N ALA A 92 -19.18 -2.90 -0.41
CA ALA A 92 -19.82 -3.30 -1.66
C ALA A 92 -19.19 -4.60 -2.19
N VAL A 93 -19.89 -5.27 -3.10
CA VAL A 93 -19.43 -6.46 -3.86
C VAL A 93 -19.68 -6.24 -5.35
N ASN A 94 -18.89 -6.84 -6.24
CA ASN A 94 -19.15 -6.77 -7.68
C ASN A 94 -20.57 -7.25 -8.04
N LYS A 95 -21.35 -6.46 -8.79
CA LYS A 95 -22.74 -6.77 -9.19
C LYS A 95 -23.00 -6.52 -10.68
N ARG A 96 -23.72 -7.42 -11.36
CA ARG A 96 -24.38 -7.17 -12.67
C ARG A 96 -25.79 -6.64 -12.43
N ARG A 97 -26.54 -7.28 -11.54
CA ARG A 97 -27.90 -6.94 -11.08
C ARG A 97 -27.89 -6.56 -9.60
N GLU A 98 -28.91 -5.83 -9.15
CA GLU A 98 -29.06 -5.38 -7.76
C GLU A 98 -28.98 -6.52 -6.72
N SER A 99 -29.53 -7.69 -7.05
CA SER A 99 -29.56 -8.89 -6.20
C SER A 99 -28.21 -9.59 -6.02
N ASP A 100 -27.24 -9.35 -6.91
CA ASP A 100 -26.00 -10.14 -6.98
C ASP A 100 -25.18 -9.99 -5.70
N GLY A 101 -24.59 -11.08 -5.20
CA GLY A 101 -23.75 -11.07 -4.00
C GLY A 101 -24.44 -10.66 -2.69
N ASN A 102 -25.78 -10.49 -2.65
CA ASN A 102 -26.49 -10.08 -1.43
C ASN A 102 -26.29 -11.08 -0.26
N SER A 103 -26.19 -12.37 -0.53
CA SER A 103 -25.86 -13.38 0.49
C SER A 103 -24.45 -13.17 1.07
N LEU A 104 -23.46 -12.87 0.23
CA LEU A 104 -22.11 -12.53 0.68
C LEU A 104 -22.08 -11.24 1.51
N LEU A 105 -22.91 -10.24 1.20
CA LEU A 105 -23.06 -9.04 2.04
C LEU A 105 -23.66 -9.35 3.42
N GLN A 106 -24.56 -10.34 3.54
CA GLN A 106 -25.09 -10.77 4.85
C GLN A 106 -24.09 -11.63 5.63
N ASP A 107 -23.38 -12.56 4.98
CA ASP A 107 -22.25 -13.29 5.58
C ASP A 107 -21.22 -12.30 6.19
N LEU A 108 -20.87 -11.28 5.40
CA LEU A 108 -19.94 -10.22 5.80
C LEU A 108 -20.48 -9.37 6.95
N LYS A 109 -21.76 -8.99 6.90
CA LYS A 109 -22.41 -8.23 7.98
C LYS A 109 -22.29 -8.97 9.31
N GLY A 110 -22.76 -10.22 9.37
CA GLY A 110 -22.77 -11.01 10.60
C GLY A 110 -21.37 -11.19 11.20
N GLY A 111 -20.39 -11.58 10.36
CA GLY A 111 -19.02 -11.78 10.82
C GLY A 111 -18.31 -10.49 11.25
N PHE A 112 -18.53 -9.36 10.56
CA PHE A 112 -17.95 -8.09 10.99
C PHE A 112 -18.64 -7.50 12.23
N GLU A 113 -19.96 -7.63 12.37
CA GLU A 113 -20.66 -7.16 13.57
C GLU A 113 -20.21 -7.92 14.82
N GLN A 114 -19.95 -9.23 14.73
CA GLN A 114 -19.29 -10.00 15.80
C GLN A 114 -17.89 -9.45 16.14
N ILE A 115 -17.03 -9.25 15.13
CA ILE A 115 -15.68 -8.67 15.34
C ILE A 115 -15.76 -7.28 15.99
N PHE A 116 -16.73 -6.44 15.60
CA PHE A 116 -16.89 -5.09 16.15
C PHE A 116 -17.43 -5.10 17.57
N GLN A 117 -18.39 -5.98 17.90
CA GLN A 117 -18.89 -6.19 19.27
C GLN A 117 -17.78 -6.65 20.21
N THR A 118 -16.97 -7.62 19.80
CA THR A 118 -15.80 -8.08 20.57
C THR A 118 -14.78 -6.95 20.77
N LEU A 119 -14.48 -6.16 19.73
CA LEU A 119 -13.58 -5.00 19.82
C LEU A 119 -14.13 -3.87 20.71
N ALA A 120 -15.45 -3.78 20.90
CA ALA A 120 -16.06 -2.83 21.83
C ALA A 120 -15.99 -3.35 23.28
N GLY A 121 -16.52 -4.56 23.53
CA GLY A 121 -16.61 -5.15 24.86
C GLY A 121 -15.27 -5.35 25.56
N ALA A 122 -14.20 -5.61 24.81
CA ALA A 122 -12.84 -5.75 25.32
C ALA A 122 -12.28 -4.51 26.05
N PHE A 123 -12.90 -3.32 25.90
CA PHE A 123 -12.51 -2.09 26.60
C PHE A 123 -13.58 -1.55 27.57
N ILE A 124 -14.71 -2.25 27.70
CA ILE A 124 -15.71 -2.00 28.75
C ILE A 124 -15.26 -2.75 30.01
N LEU A 125 -15.06 -4.07 29.89
CA LEU A 125 -14.59 -4.97 30.96
C LEU A 125 -13.16 -4.67 31.49
N SER A 126 -12.52 -3.60 31.03
CA SER A 126 -11.18 -3.16 31.45
C SER A 126 -11.18 -1.86 32.27
N GLN A 127 -12.35 -1.38 32.70
CA GLN A 127 -12.48 -0.18 33.54
C GLN A 127 -13.08 -0.48 34.92
N ASP A 128 -13.92 -1.51 35.05
CA ASP A 128 -14.70 -1.75 36.27
C ASP A 128 -14.05 -2.72 37.29
N ASN A 129 -13.03 -3.49 36.88
CA ASN A 129 -12.46 -4.58 37.70
C ASN A 129 -10.94 -4.39 37.98
N GLU A 130 -10.60 -3.63 39.02
CA GLU A 130 -9.30 -3.79 39.73
C GLU A 130 -9.36 -4.82 40.86
N HIS A 131 -10.53 -5.39 41.15
CA HIS A 131 -10.74 -6.34 42.25
C HIS A 131 -11.39 -7.66 41.77
N GLN A 132 -11.11 -8.72 42.55
CA GLN A 132 -11.52 -10.12 42.39
C GLN A 132 -10.97 -10.91 41.18
N HIS A 133 -10.11 -11.88 41.51
CA HIS A 133 -9.72 -12.98 40.64
C HIS A 133 -10.82 -14.05 40.58
N ASP A 134 -11.60 -14.11 39.49
CA ASP A 134 -11.79 -15.34 38.71
C ASP A 134 -12.29 -14.97 37.30
N HIS A 135 -11.57 -15.42 36.28
CA HIS A 135 -11.86 -15.13 34.87
C HIS A 135 -11.79 -16.40 34.00
N SER A 136 -12.37 -17.48 34.52
CA SER A 136 -12.53 -18.78 33.85
C SER A 136 -13.73 -18.86 32.89
N ASN A 137 -14.17 -17.75 32.27
CA ASN A 137 -15.15 -17.78 31.19
C ASN A 137 -14.89 -16.75 30.07
N ILE A 138 -14.60 -17.29 28.88
CA ILE A 138 -14.64 -16.71 27.52
C ILE A 138 -14.50 -15.18 27.42
N LYS A 139 -13.25 -14.69 27.44
CA LYS A 139 -12.89 -13.46 26.73
C LYS A 139 -12.79 -13.79 25.23
N SER A 140 -13.77 -13.38 24.43
CA SER A 140 -13.66 -13.46 22.96
C SER A 140 -12.42 -12.67 22.50
N ASP A 141 -11.47 -13.34 21.85
CA ASP A 141 -10.38 -12.68 21.11
C ASP A 141 -10.93 -12.33 19.73
N PRO A 142 -10.80 -11.07 19.22
CA PRO A 142 -11.17 -10.76 17.84
C PRO A 142 -10.45 -11.64 16.80
N PHE A 143 -9.41 -12.37 17.18
CA PHE A 143 -8.82 -13.45 16.39
C PHE A 143 -9.75 -14.65 16.16
N THR A 144 -10.50 -15.10 17.17
CA THR A 144 -11.45 -16.21 17.06
C THR A 144 -12.55 -15.86 16.05
N GLU A 145 -13.13 -14.67 16.19
CA GLU A 145 -14.17 -14.20 15.25
C GLU A 145 -13.61 -14.05 13.82
N ILE A 146 -12.38 -13.52 13.66
CA ILE A 146 -11.68 -13.46 12.37
C ILE A 146 -11.40 -14.84 11.77
N VAL A 147 -10.96 -15.81 12.56
CA VAL A 147 -10.65 -17.17 12.08
C VAL A 147 -11.94 -17.94 11.76
N SER A 148 -13.01 -17.73 12.52
CA SER A 148 -14.35 -18.24 12.24
C SER A 148 -14.86 -17.70 10.89
N MET A 149 -14.95 -16.36 10.77
CA MET A 149 -15.46 -15.68 9.56
C MET A 149 -14.63 -16.03 8.31
N CYS A 150 -13.30 -15.99 8.40
CA CYS A 150 -12.42 -16.24 7.26
C CYS A 150 -12.06 -17.73 7.06
N SER A 151 -12.64 -18.66 7.82
CA SER A 151 -12.28 -20.09 7.88
C SER A 151 -12.13 -20.74 6.51
N ALA A 152 -13.14 -20.63 5.65
CA ALA A 152 -13.12 -21.18 4.29
C ALA A 152 -11.94 -20.64 3.46
N ARG A 153 -11.61 -19.35 3.59
CA ARG A 153 -10.48 -18.74 2.86
C ARG A 153 -9.13 -19.12 3.45
N ILE A 154 -9.03 -19.30 4.77
CA ILE A 154 -7.81 -19.83 5.40
C ILE A 154 -7.50 -21.21 4.83
N LEU A 155 -8.49 -22.11 4.79
CA LEU A 155 -8.34 -23.48 4.30
C LEU A 155 -7.98 -23.53 2.80
N ASN A 156 -8.63 -22.72 1.97
CA ASN A 156 -8.26 -22.56 0.56
C ASN A 156 -6.80 -22.08 0.40
N ARG A 157 -6.38 -21.07 1.16
CA ARG A 157 -5.01 -20.52 1.12
C ARG A 157 -3.92 -21.47 1.61
N LEU A 158 -4.26 -22.51 2.37
CA LEU A 158 -3.34 -23.57 2.79
C LEU A 158 -3.40 -24.82 1.89
N HIS A 159 -4.29 -24.80 0.87
CA HIS A 159 -4.72 -25.94 0.06
C HIS A 159 -5.22 -27.14 0.90
N LEU A 160 -5.87 -26.88 2.04
CA LEU A 160 -6.47 -27.91 2.92
C LEU A 160 -7.93 -28.22 2.57
N ARG A 161 -8.46 -27.62 1.49
CA ARG A 161 -9.78 -27.88 0.92
C ARG A 161 -9.62 -28.26 -0.54
N ASN A 162 -10.07 -29.47 -0.91
CA ASN A 162 -10.14 -30.08 -2.26
C ASN A 162 -9.30 -29.38 -3.34
N SER A 163 -7.98 -29.60 -3.30
CA SER A 163 -7.01 -28.95 -4.18
C SER A 163 -6.09 -29.97 -4.84
N SER A 164 -5.83 -29.79 -6.15
CA SER A 164 -4.81 -30.54 -6.90
C SER A 164 -3.38 -30.05 -6.63
N LYS A 165 -3.21 -28.91 -5.95
CA LYS A 165 -1.92 -28.34 -5.57
C LYS A 165 -1.45 -28.88 -4.22
N LYS A 166 -0.14 -29.10 -4.09
CA LYS A 166 0.49 -29.47 -2.81
C LYS A 166 0.08 -28.50 -1.69
N ASN A 167 -0.28 -29.04 -0.54
CA ASN A 167 -0.65 -28.27 0.65
C ASN A 167 0.57 -27.86 1.48
N ILE A 168 0.36 -26.94 2.42
CA ILE A 168 1.46 -26.38 3.23
C ILE A 168 2.27 -27.46 3.97
N LYS A 169 1.63 -28.55 4.43
CA LYS A 169 2.31 -29.66 5.12
C LYS A 169 3.29 -30.36 4.17
N GLN A 170 2.84 -30.72 2.96
CA GLN A 170 3.66 -31.43 1.96
C GLN A 170 4.92 -30.62 1.60
N VAL A 171 4.76 -29.32 1.31
CA VAL A 171 5.91 -28.47 0.93
C VAL A 171 6.88 -28.26 2.10
N LEU A 172 6.37 -28.09 3.33
CA LEU A 172 7.24 -27.97 4.51
C LEU A 172 8.01 -29.27 4.80
N VAL A 173 7.38 -30.44 4.63
CA VAL A 173 8.06 -31.75 4.76
C VAL A 173 9.16 -31.92 3.72
N GLU A 174 8.96 -31.49 2.47
CA GLU A 174 10.00 -31.52 1.44
C GLU A 174 11.23 -30.66 1.81
N ILE A 175 11.02 -29.49 2.42
CA ILE A 175 12.13 -28.62 2.87
C ILE A 175 12.83 -29.20 4.11
N ILE A 176 12.08 -29.76 5.08
CA ILE A 176 12.67 -30.44 6.25
C ILE A 176 13.52 -31.65 5.80
N ASN A 177 13.04 -32.42 4.82
CA ASN A 177 13.77 -33.58 4.28
C ASN A 177 14.97 -33.17 3.38
N PHE A 178 14.97 -31.97 2.80
CA PHE A 178 16.16 -31.38 2.17
C PHE A 178 17.19 -30.96 3.23
N GLU A 179 16.77 -30.25 4.27
CA GLU A 179 17.63 -29.77 5.36
C GLU A 179 18.35 -30.93 6.07
N ALA A 180 17.63 -32.02 6.37
CA ALA A 180 18.18 -33.24 6.96
C ALA A 180 19.20 -33.98 6.07
N ARG A 181 19.13 -33.81 4.73
CA ARG A 181 20.12 -34.35 3.78
C ARG A 181 21.36 -33.46 3.68
N LEU A 182 21.20 -32.14 3.76
CA LEU A 182 22.33 -31.20 3.74
C LEU A 182 23.31 -31.44 4.91
N GLY A 183 22.79 -31.78 6.09
CA GLY A 183 23.60 -32.12 7.26
C GLY A 183 24.46 -33.38 7.10
N LYS A 184 24.15 -34.26 6.14
CA LYS A 184 24.94 -35.47 5.84
C LYS A 184 25.96 -35.27 4.71
N ASN A 185 25.69 -34.35 3.79
CA ASN A 185 26.43 -34.22 2.53
C ASN A 185 27.51 -33.11 2.54
N ASN A 186 27.84 -32.54 3.70
CA ASN A 186 28.86 -31.47 3.91
C ASN A 186 28.77 -30.27 2.93
N ARG A 187 27.58 -30.01 2.36
CA ARG A 187 27.37 -29.01 1.31
C ARG A 187 27.37 -27.61 1.93
N LYS A 188 28.49 -26.88 1.77
CA LYS A 188 28.63 -25.49 2.25
C LYS A 188 27.49 -24.61 1.71
N ILE A 189 26.70 -24.03 2.62
CA ILE A 189 25.57 -23.14 2.34
C ILE A 189 25.73 -21.88 3.19
N LYS A 190 25.49 -20.71 2.61
CA LYS A 190 25.54 -19.40 3.27
C LYS A 190 24.30 -19.12 4.13
N ILE A 191 23.99 -20.02 5.08
CA ILE A 191 22.91 -19.84 6.07
C ILE A 191 23.39 -20.34 7.43
N THR A 192 23.24 -19.53 8.47
CA THR A 192 23.65 -19.90 9.83
C THR A 192 22.81 -21.04 10.41
N THR A 193 23.44 -21.86 11.26
CA THR A 193 22.76 -22.97 11.97
C THR A 193 21.55 -22.48 12.78
N LYS A 194 21.65 -21.28 13.38
CA LYS A 194 20.55 -20.61 14.10
C LYS A 194 19.31 -20.41 13.22
N VAL A 195 19.48 -19.92 11.98
CA VAL A 195 18.40 -19.70 11.02
C VAL A 195 17.78 -21.03 10.57
N ARG A 196 18.60 -22.05 10.28
CA ARG A 196 18.14 -23.40 9.94
C ARG A 196 17.30 -24.01 11.06
N THR A 197 17.82 -24.05 12.29
CA THR A 197 17.14 -24.64 13.45
C THR A 197 15.84 -23.90 13.79
N SER A 198 15.83 -22.57 13.70
CA SER A 198 14.62 -21.77 13.90
C SER A 198 13.53 -22.12 12.88
N PHE A 199 13.89 -22.19 11.58
CA PHE A 199 12.95 -22.57 10.53
C PHE A 199 12.42 -24.00 10.73
N VAL A 200 13.30 -24.98 10.93
CA VAL A 200 12.91 -26.41 11.04
C VAL A 200 12.01 -26.65 12.24
N THR A 201 12.26 -25.99 13.38
CA THR A 201 11.40 -26.07 14.57
C THR A 201 10.01 -25.50 14.29
N ALA A 202 9.91 -24.32 13.69
CA ALA A 202 8.62 -23.70 13.35
C ALA A 202 7.87 -24.48 12.27
N ALA A 203 8.57 -25.00 11.24
CA ALA A 203 7.99 -25.81 10.18
C ALA A 203 7.44 -27.15 10.72
N LYS A 204 8.19 -27.85 11.60
CA LYS A 204 7.71 -29.05 12.29
C LYS A 204 6.47 -28.78 13.16
N ARG A 205 6.40 -27.61 13.82
CA ARG A 205 5.19 -27.18 14.54
C ARG A 205 3.99 -27.02 13.58
N VAL A 206 4.15 -26.31 12.46
CA VAL A 206 3.06 -26.16 11.46
C VAL A 206 2.61 -27.51 10.90
N VAL A 207 3.54 -28.43 10.60
CA VAL A 207 3.22 -29.80 10.16
C VAL A 207 2.34 -30.53 11.18
N LYS A 208 2.72 -30.53 12.47
CA LYS A 208 1.90 -31.13 13.56
C LYS A 208 0.53 -30.48 13.69
N LEU A 209 0.43 -29.17 13.48
CA LEU A 209 -0.84 -28.44 13.59
C LEU A 209 -1.79 -28.74 12.43
N VAL A 210 -1.28 -28.95 11.21
CA VAL A 210 -2.09 -29.46 10.09
C VAL A 210 -2.64 -30.85 10.41
N ASP A 211 -1.85 -31.73 11.02
CA ASP A 211 -2.31 -33.08 11.39
C ASP A 211 -3.37 -33.07 12.50
N LEU A 212 -3.25 -32.16 13.47
CA LEU A 212 -4.29 -31.95 14.50
C LEU A 212 -5.58 -31.38 13.90
N TRP A 213 -5.48 -30.44 12.95
CA TRP A 213 -6.65 -29.93 12.21
C TRP A 213 -7.32 -31.03 11.37
N LEU A 214 -6.55 -31.80 10.60
CA LEU A 214 -7.09 -32.86 9.75
C LEU A 214 -7.81 -33.96 10.57
N LYS A 215 -7.34 -34.23 11.79
CA LYS A 215 -8.00 -35.15 12.72
C LYS A 215 -9.27 -34.57 13.36
N HIS A 216 -9.27 -33.28 13.72
CA HIS A 216 -10.37 -32.63 14.43
C HIS A 216 -10.61 -31.18 13.93
N GLN A 217 -11.48 -31.03 12.94
CA GLN A 217 -11.77 -29.75 12.28
C GLN A 217 -12.68 -28.86 13.15
N THR A 218 -12.07 -27.99 13.95
CA THR A 218 -12.73 -27.07 14.90
C THR A 218 -12.07 -25.70 14.88
N THR A 219 -12.79 -24.61 15.16
CA THR A 219 -12.27 -23.23 15.07
C THR A 219 -10.97 -23.04 15.84
N SER A 220 -10.90 -23.53 17.09
CA SER A 220 -9.68 -23.52 17.91
C SER A 220 -8.49 -24.23 17.25
N ARG A 221 -8.70 -25.34 16.51
CA ARG A 221 -7.63 -25.99 15.73
C ARG A 221 -7.20 -25.21 14.50
N LEU A 222 -8.07 -24.37 13.95
CA LEU A 222 -7.71 -23.44 12.87
C LEU A 222 -6.93 -22.23 13.42
N GLU A 223 -7.30 -21.71 14.59
CA GLU A 223 -6.57 -20.66 15.32
C GLU A 223 -5.15 -21.10 15.67
N ASP A 224 -5.03 -22.29 16.28
CA ASP A 224 -3.78 -23.01 16.55
C ASP A 224 -2.85 -23.00 15.31
N LEU A 225 -3.40 -23.41 14.16
CA LEU A 225 -2.70 -23.51 12.89
C LEU A 225 -2.32 -22.12 12.33
N VAL A 226 -3.19 -21.12 12.42
CA VAL A 226 -2.90 -19.74 11.98
C VAL A 226 -1.84 -19.08 12.86
N GLU A 227 -1.86 -19.24 14.19
CA GLU A 227 -0.77 -18.77 15.06
C GLU A 227 0.53 -19.53 14.76
N GLY A 228 0.46 -20.83 14.45
CA GLY A 228 1.59 -21.62 14.00
C GLY A 228 2.24 -21.08 12.71
N VAL A 229 1.43 -20.75 11.69
CA VAL A 229 1.91 -20.15 10.44
C VAL A 229 2.42 -18.72 10.66
N TYR A 230 1.79 -17.95 11.54
CA TYR A 230 2.27 -16.62 11.95
C TYR A 230 3.62 -16.71 12.71
N ALA A 231 3.82 -17.73 13.54
CA ALA A 231 5.10 -17.99 14.21
C ALA A 231 6.19 -18.38 13.21
N LEU A 232 5.87 -19.18 12.18
CA LEU A 232 6.79 -19.50 11.08
C LEU A 232 7.15 -18.25 10.27
N TYR A 233 6.17 -17.42 9.91
CA TYR A 233 6.40 -16.11 9.26
C TYR A 233 7.36 -15.23 10.08
N LYS A 234 7.12 -15.12 11.39
CA LYS A 234 7.97 -14.39 12.34
C LYS A 234 9.41 -14.89 12.46
N THR A 235 9.78 -16.04 11.92
CA THR A 235 11.19 -16.47 11.89
C THR A 235 12.02 -15.69 10.88
N HIS A 236 11.40 -15.08 9.87
CA HIS A 236 12.02 -14.48 8.67
C HIS A 236 12.89 -15.44 7.81
N ALA A 237 13.29 -16.59 8.36
CA ALA A 237 14.17 -17.60 7.78
C ALA A 237 13.63 -18.28 6.50
N THR A 238 12.32 -18.27 6.28
CA THR A 238 11.67 -18.96 5.14
C THR A 238 12.26 -18.59 3.79
N ARG A 239 12.50 -17.29 3.52
CA ARG A 239 13.04 -16.84 2.23
C ARG A 239 14.48 -17.29 2.05
N SER A 240 15.32 -17.14 3.08
CA SER A 240 16.71 -17.60 3.07
C SER A 240 16.80 -19.11 2.80
N MET A 241 16.02 -19.92 3.52
CA MET A 241 15.97 -21.39 3.34
C MET A 241 15.56 -21.81 1.92
N LEU A 242 14.58 -21.13 1.33
CA LEU A 242 14.14 -21.38 -0.05
C LEU A 242 15.16 -20.93 -1.11
N ASN A 243 15.95 -19.90 -0.82
CA ASN A 243 16.99 -19.39 -1.72
C ASN A 243 18.23 -20.30 -1.76
N ALA A 244 18.52 -21.07 -0.70
CA ALA A 244 19.61 -22.05 -0.70
C ALA A 244 19.28 -23.38 -1.42
N MET A 245 18.01 -23.63 -1.75
CA MET A 245 17.60 -24.74 -2.61
C MET A 245 17.86 -24.39 -4.09
N THR A 246 18.45 -25.26 -4.89
CA THR A 246 18.52 -25.06 -6.35
C THR A 246 17.17 -25.37 -7.02
N HIS A 247 17.06 -25.06 -8.32
CA HIS A 247 15.91 -25.48 -9.16
C HIS A 247 15.74 -27.02 -9.23
N LYS A 248 16.81 -27.79 -9.02
CA LYS A 248 16.78 -29.26 -8.95
C LYS A 248 16.28 -29.79 -7.60
N ASP A 249 16.38 -28.97 -6.54
CA ASP A 249 15.98 -29.35 -5.18
C ASP A 249 14.50 -29.02 -4.90
N MET A 250 13.97 -27.94 -5.49
CA MET A 250 12.54 -27.59 -5.46
C MET A 250 12.14 -26.64 -6.61
N ASP A 251 10.98 -26.90 -7.22
CA ASP A 251 10.36 -26.07 -8.26
C ASP A 251 10.12 -24.60 -7.80
N PRO A 252 10.49 -23.59 -8.60
CA PRO A 252 10.27 -22.17 -8.25
C PRO A 252 8.82 -21.77 -8.00
N SER A 253 7.85 -22.33 -8.73
CA SER A 253 6.44 -21.99 -8.52
C SER A 253 5.95 -22.50 -7.16
N LEU A 254 6.45 -23.65 -6.72
CA LEU A 254 6.19 -24.22 -5.40
C LEU A 254 6.83 -23.39 -4.28
N LYS A 255 8.07 -22.91 -4.46
CA LYS A 255 8.71 -21.97 -3.51
C LYS A 255 7.91 -20.68 -3.38
N ALA A 256 7.53 -20.07 -4.50
CA ALA A 256 6.73 -18.85 -4.54
C ALA A 256 5.32 -19.07 -3.96
N SER A 257 4.74 -20.24 -4.18
CA SER A 257 3.46 -20.64 -3.57
C SER A 257 3.58 -20.74 -2.04
N LEU A 258 4.63 -21.38 -1.50
CA LEU A 258 4.81 -21.47 -0.04
C LEU A 258 4.96 -20.09 0.62
N ILE A 259 5.75 -19.18 0.03
CA ILE A 259 5.88 -17.80 0.52
C ILE A 259 4.49 -17.12 0.51
N ASN A 260 3.73 -17.27 -0.58
CA ASN A 260 2.36 -16.74 -0.66
C ASN A 260 1.42 -17.36 0.40
N MET A 261 1.48 -18.67 0.66
CA MET A 261 0.65 -19.33 1.67
C MET A 261 0.96 -18.78 3.07
N ILE A 262 2.25 -18.71 3.44
CA ILE A 262 2.70 -18.22 4.75
C ILE A 262 2.36 -16.74 4.91
N ASP A 263 2.77 -15.87 3.97
CA ASP A 263 2.55 -14.43 4.06
C ASP A 263 1.05 -14.09 4.14
N LYS A 264 0.19 -14.77 3.33
CA LYS A 264 -1.28 -14.53 3.26
C LYS A 264 -2.09 -15.14 4.39
N VAL A 265 -1.55 -16.08 5.16
CA VAL A 265 -2.23 -16.67 6.34
C VAL A 265 -1.73 -16.04 7.64
N ALA A 266 -0.44 -15.71 7.74
CA ALA A 266 0.10 -14.91 8.85
C ALA A 266 -0.65 -13.56 9.02
N ARG A 267 -1.13 -12.97 7.90
CA ARG A 267 -1.95 -11.75 7.91
C ARG A 267 -3.16 -11.81 8.85
N TYR A 268 -3.85 -12.94 9.03
CA TYR A 268 -5.08 -12.97 9.83
C TYR A 268 -4.81 -12.65 11.31
N ARG A 269 -3.72 -13.17 11.89
CA ARG A 269 -3.31 -12.80 13.25
C ARG A 269 -2.73 -11.38 13.33
N GLN A 270 -2.14 -10.88 12.24
CA GLN A 270 -1.70 -9.48 12.17
C GLN A 270 -2.89 -8.51 12.09
N ALA A 271 -3.96 -8.87 11.38
CA ALA A 271 -5.22 -8.13 11.34
C ALA A 271 -5.85 -8.03 12.74
N SER A 272 -6.02 -9.16 13.44
CA SER A 272 -6.48 -9.19 14.85
C SER A 272 -5.64 -8.26 15.75
N LYS A 273 -4.30 -8.41 15.73
CA LYS A 273 -3.38 -7.62 16.56
C LYS A 273 -3.39 -6.12 16.20
N SER A 274 -3.59 -5.77 14.93
CA SER A 274 -3.70 -4.37 14.48
C SER A 274 -5.05 -3.75 14.81
N LEU A 275 -6.16 -4.45 14.62
CA LEU A 275 -7.50 -3.97 14.97
C LEU A 275 -7.63 -3.71 16.46
N TYR A 276 -7.16 -4.64 17.31
CA TYR A 276 -7.13 -4.43 18.76
C TYR A 276 -6.27 -3.22 19.17
N ARG A 277 -5.12 -3.01 18.52
CA ARG A 277 -4.29 -1.81 18.75
C ARG A 277 -5.00 -0.52 18.32
N MET A 278 -5.63 -0.50 17.15
CA MET A 278 -6.40 0.67 16.68
C MET A 278 -7.61 0.96 17.59
N ALA A 279 -8.32 -0.07 18.06
CA ALA A 279 -9.41 0.09 19.00
C ALA A 279 -8.92 0.61 20.37
N LYS A 280 -7.74 0.18 20.84
CA LYS A 280 -7.12 0.77 22.05
C LYS A 280 -6.77 2.25 21.84
N GLU A 281 -6.09 2.57 20.73
CA GLU A 281 -5.53 3.89 20.41
C GLU A 281 -6.60 4.93 20.02
N TYR A 282 -7.65 4.54 19.30
CA TYR A 282 -8.71 5.41 18.78
C TYR A 282 -10.10 4.93 19.23
N PRO A 283 -10.73 5.55 20.25
CA PRO A 283 -12.04 5.12 20.76
C PRO A 283 -13.17 5.09 19.71
N ILE A 284 -13.07 5.88 18.63
CA ILE A 284 -14.02 5.87 17.51
C ILE A 284 -14.05 4.51 16.77
N VAL A 285 -12.92 3.77 16.75
CA VAL A 285 -12.80 2.43 16.15
C VAL A 285 -13.56 1.37 16.98
N ARG A 286 -13.82 1.61 18.27
CA ARG A 286 -14.68 0.75 19.10
C ARG A 286 -16.16 0.85 18.72
N ARG A 287 -16.54 1.84 17.91
CA ARG A 287 -17.91 2.11 17.45
C ARG A 287 -18.01 1.93 15.93
N MET A 288 -17.39 0.87 15.39
CA MET A 288 -17.58 0.47 14.00
C MET A 288 -18.96 -0.17 13.80
N LYS A 289 -19.66 0.21 12.73
CA LYS A 289 -20.91 -0.42 12.27
C LYS A 289 -20.80 -0.80 10.80
N PHE A 290 -21.27 -2.00 10.44
CA PHE A 290 -21.23 -2.50 9.07
C PHE A 290 -22.37 -1.88 8.24
N VAL A 291 -22.05 -1.40 7.03
CA VAL A 291 -23.00 -0.72 6.14
C VAL A 291 -22.90 -1.34 4.75
N PRO A 292 -23.85 -2.23 4.36
CA PRO A 292 -23.88 -2.77 3.01
C PRO A 292 -24.30 -1.69 2.01
N VAL A 293 -23.63 -1.61 0.87
CA VAL A 293 -24.02 -0.71 -0.22
C VAL A 293 -25.25 -1.27 -0.94
N ASN A 294 -26.37 -0.57 -0.76
CA ASN A 294 -27.58 -0.73 -1.54
C ASN A 294 -27.70 0.49 -2.47
N LEU A 295 -27.60 0.26 -3.78
CA LEU A 295 -27.88 1.26 -4.82
C LEU A 295 -29.26 0.96 -5.42
N PRO A 296 -30.01 1.97 -5.90
CA PRO A 296 -31.30 1.75 -6.54
C PRO A 296 -31.15 0.91 -7.82
N GLN A 297 -32.24 0.23 -8.23
CA GLN A 297 -32.28 -0.65 -9.40
C GLN A 297 -31.71 0.00 -10.67
N GLU A 298 -31.97 1.30 -10.90
CA GLU A 298 -31.44 2.05 -12.05
C GLU A 298 -29.91 2.09 -12.13
N ALA A 299 -29.19 1.92 -11.00
CA ALA A 299 -27.73 1.82 -10.99
C ALA A 299 -27.20 0.59 -11.75
N PHE A 300 -28.07 -0.39 -12.03
CA PHE A 300 -27.77 -1.65 -12.69
C PHE A 300 -28.41 -1.78 -14.09
N GLU A 301 -29.09 -0.75 -14.60
CA GLU A 301 -29.67 -0.74 -15.95
C GLU A 301 -28.60 -0.83 -17.05
N SER A 302 -28.79 -1.75 -18.00
CA SER A 302 -28.05 -1.79 -19.28
C SER A 302 -28.84 -1.05 -20.36
N PRO A 303 -28.16 -0.44 -21.36
CA PRO A 303 -28.85 0.18 -22.48
C PRO A 303 -29.48 -0.90 -23.38
N PRO A 304 -30.56 -0.58 -24.12
CA PRO A 304 -31.13 -1.50 -25.11
C PRO A 304 -30.13 -1.73 -26.25
N ILE A 305 -30.02 -2.98 -26.72
CA ILE A 305 -28.99 -3.42 -27.69
C ILE A 305 -29.55 -3.91 -29.03
N ASP A 306 -30.85 -4.16 -29.14
CA ASP A 306 -31.47 -4.98 -30.20
C ASP A 306 -31.33 -4.39 -31.62
N GLN A 307 -31.01 -3.11 -31.73
CA GLN A 307 -30.75 -2.39 -32.99
C GLN A 307 -29.34 -1.78 -33.07
N TYR A 308 -28.49 -1.97 -32.04
CA TYR A 308 -27.17 -1.37 -31.98
C TYR A 308 -26.10 -2.27 -32.64
N GLN A 309 -25.46 -1.76 -33.68
CA GLN A 309 -24.32 -2.40 -34.34
C GLN A 309 -23.02 -1.67 -33.98
N PRO A 310 -22.08 -2.31 -33.23
CA PRO A 310 -20.78 -1.74 -32.96
C PRO A 310 -20.00 -1.52 -34.26
N ASN A 311 -19.33 -0.36 -34.39
CA ASN A 311 -18.53 -0.06 -35.57
C ASN A 311 -17.12 0.39 -35.16
N LEU A 312 -16.14 -0.51 -35.36
CA LEU A 312 -14.73 -0.32 -35.01
C LEU A 312 -14.13 0.93 -35.68
N ALA A 313 -14.49 1.18 -36.95
CA ALA A 313 -13.98 2.34 -37.68
C ALA A 313 -14.42 3.66 -37.06
N SER A 314 -15.74 3.83 -36.84
CA SER A 314 -16.29 5.02 -36.18
C SER A 314 -15.70 5.22 -34.78
N THR A 315 -15.48 4.13 -34.03
CA THR A 315 -14.88 4.15 -32.69
C THR A 315 -13.44 4.70 -32.73
N ILE A 316 -12.62 4.22 -33.66
CA ILE A 316 -11.23 4.66 -33.78
C ILE A 316 -11.15 6.10 -34.29
N SER A 317 -11.93 6.47 -35.32
CA SER A 317 -11.96 7.86 -35.84
C SER A 317 -12.48 8.86 -34.80
N ARG A 318 -13.41 8.44 -33.93
CA ARG A 318 -13.92 9.22 -32.78
C ARG A 318 -12.86 9.47 -31.71
N ILE A 319 -11.88 8.58 -31.56
CA ILE A 319 -10.80 8.67 -30.55
C ILE A 319 -9.57 9.40 -31.11
N ASP A 320 -9.19 9.13 -32.36
CA ASP A 320 -8.11 9.83 -33.04
C ASP A 320 -8.44 10.09 -34.52
N PRO A 321 -8.89 11.31 -34.87
CA PRO A 321 -9.37 11.66 -36.21
C PRO A 321 -8.39 11.38 -37.37
N LYS A 322 -7.09 11.17 -37.12
CA LYS A 322 -6.13 10.75 -38.15
C LYS A 322 -6.52 9.43 -38.83
N TYR A 323 -7.27 8.56 -38.15
CA TYR A 323 -7.77 7.29 -38.72
C TYR A 323 -9.08 7.42 -39.50
N SER A 324 -9.57 8.64 -39.77
CA SER A 324 -10.76 8.86 -40.61
C SER A 324 -10.50 8.53 -42.10
N LYS A 325 -9.25 8.43 -42.52
CA LYS A 325 -8.86 7.96 -43.86
C LYS A 325 -8.82 6.42 -43.90
N LYS A 326 -9.41 5.83 -44.96
CA LYS A 326 -9.46 4.37 -45.16
C LYS A 326 -8.09 3.69 -45.09
N GLU A 327 -7.08 4.27 -45.73
CA GLU A 327 -5.70 3.75 -45.71
C GLU A 327 -5.14 3.57 -44.28
N ASN A 328 -5.36 4.57 -43.41
CA ASN A 328 -4.83 4.58 -42.05
C ASN A 328 -5.50 3.53 -41.16
N ILE A 329 -6.81 3.30 -41.34
CA ILE A 329 -7.51 2.23 -40.62
C ILE A 329 -7.21 0.84 -41.21
N ASP A 330 -7.05 0.70 -42.52
CA ASP A 330 -6.69 -0.58 -43.13
C ASP A 330 -5.23 -0.98 -42.81
N GLN A 331 -4.32 -0.01 -42.61
CA GLN A 331 -3.00 -0.26 -41.99
C GLN A 331 -3.16 -0.75 -40.54
N LEU A 332 -3.98 -0.06 -39.74
CA LEU A 332 -4.22 -0.43 -38.34
C LEU A 332 -4.85 -1.83 -38.21
N ARG A 333 -5.82 -2.18 -39.06
CA ARG A 333 -6.41 -3.54 -39.14
C ARG A 333 -5.34 -4.61 -39.36
N ARG A 334 -4.35 -4.38 -40.23
CA ARG A 334 -3.22 -5.31 -40.44
C ARG A 334 -2.37 -5.49 -39.17
N LEU A 335 -2.06 -4.38 -38.48
CA LEU A 335 -1.32 -4.41 -37.21
C LEU A 335 -2.11 -5.12 -36.09
N LEU A 336 -3.43 -4.99 -36.08
CA LEU A 336 -4.28 -5.70 -35.11
C LEU A 336 -4.45 -7.18 -35.46
N ASN A 337 -4.55 -7.56 -36.74
CA ASN A 337 -4.64 -8.95 -37.20
C ASN A 337 -3.30 -9.73 -37.14
N THR A 338 -2.23 -9.13 -36.60
CA THR A 338 -0.90 -9.76 -36.56
C THR A 338 -0.86 -10.96 -35.61
N LYS A 339 -0.38 -12.11 -36.10
CA LYS A 339 -0.54 -13.44 -35.48
C LYS A 339 0.43 -13.66 -34.30
N GLU A 340 -0.07 -13.62 -33.07
CA GLU A 340 0.67 -14.11 -31.87
C GLU A 340 0.15 -15.45 -31.30
N THR A 341 -0.96 -16.02 -31.81
CA THR A 341 -1.46 -17.34 -31.39
C THR A 341 -2.11 -18.12 -32.53
N ASN A 342 -2.04 -19.46 -32.48
CA ASN A 342 -2.59 -20.40 -33.47
C ASN A 342 -4.11 -20.60 -33.31
N VAL A 343 -4.87 -19.51 -33.31
CA VAL A 343 -6.35 -19.53 -33.24
C VAL A 343 -6.92 -19.24 -34.63
N LYS A 344 -8.09 -19.82 -34.97
CA LYS A 344 -8.79 -19.55 -36.24
C LYS A 344 -8.98 -18.04 -36.44
N GLU A 345 -8.73 -17.57 -37.66
CA GLU A 345 -8.87 -16.16 -38.01
C GLU A 345 -10.31 -15.67 -37.79
N THR A 346 -10.47 -14.74 -36.86
CA THR A 346 -11.67 -13.90 -36.74
C THR A 346 -11.26 -12.47 -37.05
N ASN A 347 -12.01 -11.81 -37.93
CA ASN A 347 -11.78 -10.42 -38.30
C ASN A 347 -11.76 -9.51 -37.05
N VAL A 348 -10.89 -8.50 -37.01
CA VAL A 348 -10.83 -7.55 -35.87
C VAL A 348 -12.13 -6.77 -35.69
N ASP A 349 -12.84 -6.43 -36.78
CA ASP A 349 -14.16 -5.80 -36.72
C ASP A 349 -15.22 -6.74 -36.09
N ASP A 350 -15.15 -8.05 -36.37
CA ASP A 350 -15.98 -9.07 -35.71
C ASP A 350 -15.61 -9.21 -34.22
N GLU A 351 -14.32 -9.29 -33.90
CA GLU A 351 -13.83 -9.42 -32.53
C GLU A 351 -14.27 -8.22 -31.69
N PHE A 352 -14.13 -7.01 -32.24
CA PHE A 352 -14.62 -5.77 -31.63
C PHE A 352 -16.12 -5.81 -31.37
N SER A 353 -16.90 -6.21 -32.37
CA SER A 353 -18.36 -6.27 -32.26
C SER A 353 -18.82 -7.30 -31.21
N LYS A 354 -18.23 -8.50 -31.24
CA LYS A 354 -18.46 -9.58 -30.27
C LYS A 354 -18.04 -9.18 -28.85
N LYS A 355 -16.94 -8.44 -28.68
CA LYS A 355 -16.56 -7.88 -27.36
C LYS A 355 -17.54 -6.80 -26.90
N THR A 356 -17.86 -5.83 -27.73
CA THR A 356 -18.71 -4.67 -27.35
C THR A 356 -20.10 -5.12 -26.92
N LEU A 357 -20.77 -5.99 -27.68
CA LEU A 357 -22.09 -6.54 -27.33
C LEU A 357 -22.02 -7.33 -26.01
N LYS A 358 -21.00 -8.20 -25.84
CA LYS A 358 -20.81 -8.96 -24.60
C LYS A 358 -20.56 -8.06 -23.39
N ILE A 359 -19.90 -6.92 -23.55
CA ILE A 359 -19.68 -5.95 -22.47
C ILE A 359 -21.01 -5.28 -22.11
N LEU A 360 -21.81 -4.82 -23.08
CA LEU A 360 -23.13 -4.22 -22.83
C LEU A 360 -24.09 -5.17 -22.10
N GLU A 361 -24.04 -6.46 -22.44
CA GLU A 361 -24.87 -7.50 -21.83
C GLU A 361 -24.37 -7.92 -20.43
N TYR A 362 -23.06 -8.14 -20.24
CA TYR A 362 -22.50 -8.78 -19.03
C TYR A 362 -21.66 -7.88 -18.10
N ALA A 363 -21.50 -6.58 -18.39
CA ALA A 363 -20.68 -5.70 -17.56
C ALA A 363 -21.20 -5.58 -16.12
N LYS A 364 -20.27 -5.65 -15.16
CA LYS A 364 -20.55 -5.46 -13.73
C LYS A 364 -20.18 -4.06 -13.30
N VAL A 365 -20.94 -3.51 -12.36
CA VAL A 365 -20.46 -2.39 -11.54
C VAL A 365 -19.48 -3.00 -10.53
N HIS A 366 -18.20 -2.64 -10.61
CA HIS A 366 -17.20 -3.14 -9.66
C HIS A 366 -17.41 -2.49 -8.28
N ALA A 367 -17.04 -3.21 -7.22
CA ALA A 367 -17.33 -2.80 -5.84
C ALA A 367 -16.75 -1.41 -5.52
N GLU A 368 -15.54 -1.08 -6.01
CA GLU A 368 -14.95 0.25 -5.82
C GLU A 368 -15.77 1.38 -6.45
N ILE A 369 -16.48 1.09 -7.55
CA ILE A 369 -17.34 2.05 -8.26
C ILE A 369 -18.70 2.17 -7.56
N GLN A 370 -19.20 1.10 -6.93
CA GLN A 370 -20.41 1.17 -6.09
C GLN A 370 -20.18 2.02 -4.84
N LEU A 371 -18.98 1.99 -4.24
CA LEU A 371 -18.63 2.88 -3.13
C LEU A 371 -18.64 4.36 -3.55
N ILE A 372 -18.13 4.69 -4.74
CA ILE A 372 -18.25 6.04 -5.33
C ILE A 372 -19.72 6.42 -5.52
N ALA A 373 -20.51 5.56 -6.17
CA ALA A 373 -21.94 5.82 -6.42
C ALA A 373 -22.72 6.07 -5.12
N TYR A 374 -22.48 5.27 -4.09
CA TYR A 374 -23.09 5.40 -2.76
C TYR A 374 -22.70 6.71 -2.07
N CYS A 375 -21.43 7.13 -2.20
CA CYS A 375 -20.96 8.41 -1.64
C CYS A 375 -21.49 9.63 -2.40
N GLU A 376 -21.78 9.51 -3.70
CA GLU A 376 -22.50 10.57 -4.42
C GLU A 376 -23.96 10.69 -4.00
N LEU A 377 -24.67 9.57 -3.83
CA LEU A 377 -26.07 9.58 -3.39
C LEU A 377 -26.27 10.13 -1.97
N LEU A 378 -25.28 9.94 -1.07
CA LEU A 378 -25.36 10.41 0.32
C LEU A 378 -24.81 11.83 0.57
N ILE A 379 -24.09 12.44 -0.38
CA ILE A 379 -23.43 13.75 -0.28
C ILE A 379 -22.82 14.02 1.13
N PRO A 380 -21.91 13.16 1.64
CA PRO A 380 -21.50 13.21 3.04
C PRO A 380 -20.60 14.40 3.35
N ASN A 381 -20.89 15.09 4.47
CA ASN A 381 -20.06 16.17 5.03
C ASN A 381 -18.58 15.75 5.26
N PHE A 382 -18.38 14.47 5.61
CA PHE A 382 -17.09 13.82 5.72
C PHE A 382 -17.07 12.62 4.76
N PRO A 383 -16.58 12.76 3.51
CA PRO A 383 -16.43 11.63 2.61
C PRO A 383 -15.33 10.68 3.10
N PRO A 384 -15.44 9.36 2.87
CA PRO A 384 -14.33 8.44 3.12
C PRO A 384 -13.15 8.82 2.22
N ARG A 385 -11.91 8.72 2.73
CA ARG A 385 -10.70 9.14 2.01
C ARG A 385 -10.01 7.97 1.30
N VAL A 386 -10.27 6.72 1.74
CA VAL A 386 -9.65 5.50 1.19
C VAL A 386 -10.68 4.50 0.69
N ILE A 387 -10.42 3.91 -0.48
CA ILE A 387 -11.04 2.68 -0.96
C ILE A 387 -9.98 1.58 -1.03
N CYS A 388 -10.28 0.40 -0.46
CA CYS A 388 -9.48 -0.81 -0.64
C CYS A 388 -10.39 -1.98 -1.03
N SER A 389 -9.92 -2.89 -1.87
CA SER A 389 -10.51 -4.23 -2.02
C SER A 389 -9.53 -5.31 -1.58
N SER A 390 -9.95 -6.57 -1.63
CA SER A 390 -9.08 -7.72 -1.31
C SER A 390 -8.03 -8.03 -2.41
N LYS A 391 -7.94 -7.16 -3.42
CA LYS A 391 -6.99 -7.14 -4.52
C LYS A 391 -6.43 -5.71 -4.66
N ASP A 392 -5.39 -5.55 -5.48
CA ASP A 392 -5.07 -4.25 -6.06
C ASP A 392 -6.20 -3.82 -7.02
N ALA A 393 -6.32 -2.53 -7.35
CA ALA A 393 -7.35 -2.05 -8.27
C ALA A 393 -7.17 -2.58 -9.70
N CYS A 394 -8.27 -2.80 -10.42
CA CYS A 394 -8.19 -2.95 -11.87
C CYS A 394 -7.90 -1.62 -12.57
N TYR A 395 -7.39 -1.68 -13.81
CA TYR A 395 -7.03 -0.49 -14.59
C TYR A 395 -8.19 0.51 -14.75
N LEU A 396 -9.42 0.02 -14.92
CA LEU A 396 -10.61 0.86 -15.12
C LEU A 396 -11.09 1.50 -13.81
N CYS A 397 -11.11 0.75 -12.69
CA CYS A 397 -11.36 1.33 -11.37
C CYS A 397 -10.32 2.41 -11.04
N ASN A 398 -9.04 2.15 -11.32
CA ASN A 398 -7.98 3.11 -11.06
C ASN A 398 -8.15 4.42 -11.83
N ILE A 399 -8.48 4.38 -13.12
CA ILE A 399 -8.79 5.60 -13.90
C ILE A 399 -10.03 6.29 -13.34
N CYS A 400 -11.11 5.55 -13.09
CA CYS A 400 -12.38 6.13 -12.64
C CYS A 400 -12.26 6.81 -11.27
N ILE A 401 -11.47 6.26 -10.36
CA ILE A 401 -11.17 6.85 -9.04
C ILE A 401 -10.22 8.05 -9.21
N ALA A 402 -9.22 7.99 -10.10
CA ALA A 402 -8.28 9.09 -10.33
C ALA A 402 -8.93 10.35 -10.97
N VAL A 403 -10.02 10.20 -11.73
CA VAL A 403 -10.79 11.33 -12.29
C VAL A 403 -11.97 11.77 -11.40
N TYR A 404 -12.16 11.12 -10.25
CA TYR A 404 -13.26 11.40 -9.34
C TYR A 404 -12.92 12.57 -8.41
N GLN A 405 -13.68 13.66 -8.57
CA GLN A 405 -13.31 15.00 -8.09
C GLN A 405 -13.25 15.14 -6.55
N LYS A 406 -13.78 14.17 -5.79
CA LYS A 406 -13.80 14.18 -4.31
C LYS A 406 -12.56 13.53 -3.66
N ASN A 407 -11.49 13.29 -4.43
CA ASN A 407 -10.14 12.92 -3.95
C ASN A 407 -10.07 11.64 -3.09
N MET A 408 -10.80 10.58 -3.48
CA MET A 408 -10.65 9.26 -2.86
C MET A 408 -9.37 8.58 -3.34
N HIS A 409 -8.61 8.00 -2.41
CA HIS A 409 -7.38 7.28 -2.71
C HIS A 409 -7.59 5.77 -2.71
N ILE A 410 -7.08 5.10 -3.74
CA ILE A 410 -6.95 3.65 -3.80
C ILE A 410 -5.46 3.29 -3.82
N PRO A 411 -4.94 2.43 -2.91
CA PRO A 411 -3.49 2.29 -2.71
C PRO A 411 -2.67 1.87 -3.93
N ARG A 412 -3.20 0.95 -4.75
CA ARG A 412 -2.46 0.31 -5.84
C ARG A 412 -3.37 -0.08 -7.01
N CYS A 413 -2.78 -0.20 -8.18
CA CYS A 413 -3.37 -0.78 -9.38
C CYS A 413 -2.55 -2.00 -9.82
N HIS A 414 -3.21 -3.11 -10.20
CA HIS A 414 -2.51 -4.23 -10.85
C HIS A 414 -2.35 -4.04 -12.36
N GLY A 415 -2.96 -3.01 -12.96
CA GLY A 415 -2.73 -2.62 -14.36
C GLY A 415 -3.38 -3.51 -15.43
N ARG A 416 -4.15 -4.53 -15.05
CA ARG A 416 -4.91 -5.40 -15.98
C ARG A 416 -6.30 -4.83 -16.26
N LEU A 417 -6.69 -4.93 -17.53
CA LEU A 417 -8.00 -4.53 -18.05
C LEU A 417 -9.01 -5.66 -17.85
N TRP A 418 -10.13 -5.37 -17.18
CA TRP A 418 -11.22 -6.33 -16.99
C TRP A 418 -12.39 -5.99 -17.92
N PRO A 419 -12.87 -6.92 -18.76
CA PRO A 419 -13.92 -6.65 -19.75
C PRO A 419 -15.28 -6.33 -19.13
N ASN A 420 -15.66 -7.08 -18.08
CA ASN A 420 -16.99 -7.00 -17.49
C ASN A 420 -17.04 -5.85 -16.47
N TRP A 421 -16.89 -4.60 -16.93
CA TRP A 421 -16.84 -3.40 -16.10
C TRP A 421 -17.71 -2.28 -16.68
N ARG A 422 -18.43 -1.54 -15.83
CA ARG A 422 -19.19 -0.33 -16.19
C ARG A 422 -19.32 0.64 -15.02
N ILE A 423 -19.56 1.92 -15.35
CA ILE A 423 -20.07 2.94 -14.43
C ILE A 423 -21.61 2.84 -14.40
N PRO A 424 -22.28 2.97 -13.22
CA PRO A 424 -23.73 3.06 -13.13
C PRO A 424 -24.29 4.24 -13.93
N PRO A 425 -25.45 4.11 -14.60
CA PRO A 425 -26.08 5.22 -15.33
C PRO A 425 -26.81 6.21 -14.39
N LEU A 426 -26.23 6.52 -13.23
CA LEU A 426 -26.82 7.44 -12.25
C LEU A 426 -26.56 8.90 -12.66
N PRO A 427 -27.57 9.81 -12.56
CA PRO A 427 -27.39 11.23 -12.91
C PRO A 427 -26.21 11.90 -12.20
N GLN A 428 -25.95 11.53 -10.95
CA GLN A 428 -24.87 12.06 -10.10
C GLN A 428 -23.47 11.68 -10.61
N LEU A 429 -23.35 10.65 -11.46
CA LEU A 429 -22.08 10.17 -12.00
C LEU A 429 -21.77 10.65 -13.42
N VAL A 430 -22.65 11.44 -14.05
CA VAL A 430 -22.49 11.86 -15.46
C VAL A 430 -21.16 12.59 -15.69
N THR A 431 -20.78 13.52 -14.80
CA THR A 431 -19.48 14.23 -14.89
C THR A 431 -18.29 13.28 -14.70
N THR A 432 -18.38 12.32 -13.78
CA THR A 432 -17.34 11.29 -13.59
C THR A 432 -17.22 10.39 -14.81
N GLN A 433 -18.35 9.99 -15.42
CA GLN A 433 -18.40 9.17 -16.63
C GLN A 433 -17.83 9.90 -17.86
N GLN A 434 -18.09 11.21 -17.99
CA GLN A 434 -17.50 12.07 -19.01
C GLN A 434 -15.98 12.19 -18.82
N ASN A 435 -15.51 12.56 -17.62
CA ASN A 435 -14.08 12.68 -17.31
C ASN A 435 -13.33 11.35 -17.50
N PHE A 436 -13.95 10.24 -17.10
CA PHE A 436 -13.43 8.89 -17.34
C PHE A 436 -13.31 8.59 -18.83
N THR A 437 -14.36 8.86 -19.60
CA THR A 437 -14.39 8.62 -21.05
C THR A 437 -13.29 9.41 -21.75
N THR A 438 -13.18 10.72 -21.51
CA THR A 438 -12.11 11.55 -22.09
C THR A 438 -10.70 11.07 -21.68
N THR A 439 -10.52 10.68 -20.42
CA THR A 439 -9.21 10.23 -19.92
C THR A 439 -8.81 8.86 -20.49
N PHE A 440 -9.77 7.96 -20.63
CA PHE A 440 -9.54 6.62 -21.18
C PHE A 440 -9.35 6.65 -22.70
N GLU A 441 -10.10 7.50 -23.42
CA GLU A 441 -9.91 7.72 -24.87
C GLU A 441 -8.52 8.31 -25.17
N ARG A 442 -8.01 9.22 -24.33
CA ARG A 442 -6.62 9.69 -24.43
C ARG A 442 -5.61 8.53 -24.24
N ASN A 443 -5.78 7.68 -23.22
CA ASN A 443 -4.92 6.51 -23.02
C ASN A 443 -4.99 5.50 -24.19
N ILE A 444 -6.15 5.36 -24.84
CA ILE A 444 -6.32 4.54 -26.06
C ILE A 444 -5.61 5.19 -27.25
N LYS A 445 -5.73 6.51 -27.44
CA LYS A 445 -5.01 7.26 -28.48
C LYS A 445 -3.48 7.15 -28.32
N GLU A 446 -2.97 7.23 -27.09
CA GLU A 446 -1.56 6.97 -26.77
C GLU A 446 -1.15 5.52 -27.11
N SER A 447 -2.02 4.54 -26.81
CA SER A 447 -1.80 3.13 -27.15
C SER A 447 -1.79 2.88 -28.67
N LEU A 448 -2.67 3.56 -29.42
CA LEU A 448 -2.72 3.52 -30.89
C LEU A 448 -1.47 4.17 -31.51
N GLY A 449 -1.00 5.29 -30.95
CA GLY A 449 0.27 5.91 -31.31
C GLY A 449 1.47 4.99 -31.05
N ALA A 450 1.52 4.35 -29.88
CA ALA A 450 2.58 3.39 -29.55
C ALA A 450 2.58 2.15 -30.46
N LEU A 451 1.40 1.62 -30.80
CA LEU A 451 1.24 0.53 -31.77
C LEU A 451 1.74 0.94 -33.16
N GLN A 452 1.38 2.14 -33.63
CA GLN A 452 1.82 2.68 -34.93
C GLN A 452 3.34 2.93 -34.97
N LEU A 453 3.93 3.43 -33.87
CA LEU A 453 5.37 3.65 -33.79
C LEU A 453 6.18 2.34 -33.73
N ARG A 454 5.69 1.34 -32.97
CA ARG A 454 6.38 0.06 -32.75
C ARG A 454 6.09 -1.00 -33.81
N GLN A 455 5.07 -0.79 -34.65
CA GLN A 455 4.47 -1.80 -35.56
C GLN A 455 4.07 -3.11 -34.85
N LYS A 456 3.93 -3.10 -33.52
CA LYS A 456 3.58 -4.27 -32.68
C LYS A 456 2.81 -3.85 -31.43
N ARG A 457 1.89 -4.70 -30.97
CA ARG A 457 1.13 -4.54 -29.71
C ARG A 457 2.06 -4.44 -28.50
N THR A 458 1.70 -3.62 -27.51
CA THR A 458 2.42 -3.60 -26.23
C THR A 458 1.92 -4.75 -25.36
N ASN A 459 2.83 -5.57 -24.84
CA ASN A 459 2.48 -6.76 -24.06
C ASN A 459 3.23 -6.73 -22.72
N TYR A 460 2.47 -6.62 -21.62
CA TYR A 460 2.97 -6.71 -20.24
C TYR A 460 2.54 -8.05 -19.61
N PRO A 461 3.37 -8.67 -18.75
CA PRO A 461 3.05 -9.95 -18.13
C PRO A 461 1.79 -9.85 -17.25
N GLN A 462 1.07 -10.96 -17.11
CA GLN A 462 -0.14 -11.00 -16.27
C GLN A 462 0.23 -10.73 -14.80
N PRO A 463 -0.42 -9.74 -14.15
CA PRO A 463 -0.02 -9.28 -12.82
C PRO A 463 -0.57 -10.18 -11.70
N ASN A 464 0.11 -10.18 -10.55
CA ASN A 464 -0.47 -10.72 -9.31
C ASN A 464 -1.48 -9.72 -8.74
N GLU A 465 -2.76 -9.93 -9.03
CA GLU A 465 -3.85 -9.07 -8.56
C GLU A 465 -4.04 -9.09 -7.03
N SER A 466 -3.64 -10.17 -6.37
CA SER A 466 -3.83 -10.37 -4.92
C SER A 466 -2.52 -10.20 -4.18
N THR A 467 -2.00 -8.97 -4.18
CA THR A 467 -0.89 -8.57 -3.32
C THR A 467 -1.36 -8.46 -1.85
N LEU A 468 -0.42 -8.24 -0.93
CA LEU A 468 -0.71 -7.89 0.47
C LEU A 468 -0.45 -6.41 0.76
N LEU A 469 -0.22 -5.60 -0.28
CA LEU A 469 0.26 -4.22 -0.19
C LEU A 469 -0.87 -3.20 0.03
N THR A 470 -2.13 -3.65 -0.01
CA THR A 470 -3.28 -2.91 0.56
C THR A 470 -3.17 -2.76 2.09
N LEU A 471 -2.27 -3.50 2.75
CA LEU A 471 -1.98 -3.42 4.18
C LEU A 471 -0.65 -2.69 4.41
N SER A 472 -0.70 -1.45 4.92
CA SER A 472 0.51 -0.71 5.30
C SER A 472 1.28 -1.43 6.44
N SER A 473 2.61 -1.45 6.37
CA SER A 473 3.46 -2.22 7.29
C SER A 473 3.68 -1.48 8.61
N VAL A 474 2.93 -1.85 9.65
CA VAL A 474 2.98 -1.18 10.96
C VAL A 474 4.22 -1.64 11.76
N ARG A 475 5.27 -0.81 11.78
CA ARG A 475 6.37 -0.91 12.76
C ARG A 475 5.82 -0.65 14.19
N THR A 476 6.46 -1.22 15.22
CA THR A 476 6.04 -1.05 16.62
C THR A 476 7.08 -0.23 17.40
N SER A 477 6.77 1.03 17.71
CA SER A 477 7.57 1.84 18.64
C SER A 477 7.12 1.57 20.09
N ARG A 478 8.07 1.33 21.00
CA ARG A 478 7.82 1.37 22.45
C ARG A 478 8.41 2.67 22.99
N SER A 479 7.57 3.56 23.50
CA SER A 479 8.04 4.60 24.41
C SER A 479 8.27 3.98 25.80
N MET A 480 9.36 4.33 26.46
CA MET A 480 9.54 4.08 27.90
C MET A 480 9.15 5.33 28.69
N ASN A 481 8.23 5.15 29.64
CA ASN A 481 8.13 6.05 30.78
C ASN A 481 9.01 5.47 31.89
N CYS A 482 10.05 6.20 32.32
CA CYS A 482 10.81 5.84 33.50
C CYS A 482 10.05 6.26 34.77
N PRO A 483 9.97 5.42 35.83
CA PRO A 483 9.53 5.85 37.15
C PRO A 483 10.46 6.92 37.73
N GLY A 484 9.94 7.79 38.59
CA GLY A 484 10.73 8.86 39.22
C GLY A 484 11.59 8.35 40.37
N GLU A 485 12.87 8.74 40.37
CA GLU A 485 13.73 8.60 41.55
C GLU A 485 13.45 9.72 42.58
N LYS A 486 13.66 9.41 43.86
CA LYS A 486 13.31 10.29 44.98
C LYS A 486 14.38 11.36 45.18
N GLN A 487 13.95 12.60 45.40
CA GLN A 487 14.85 13.66 45.85
C GLN A 487 15.20 13.47 47.33
N THR A 488 16.49 13.37 47.64
CA THR A 488 17.07 13.67 48.96
C THR A 488 18.13 14.73 48.74
N GLY A 489 17.92 15.94 49.29
CA GLY A 489 18.75 17.11 48.99
C GLY A 489 19.85 17.39 50.02
N SER A 490 20.82 18.19 49.59
CA SER A 490 21.69 19.01 50.46
C SER A 490 21.99 20.34 49.75
N GLN A 491 22.44 21.35 50.51
CA GLN A 491 22.60 22.74 50.06
C GLN A 491 24.05 23.06 49.62
N LEU A 492 24.25 24.31 49.13
CA LEU A 492 25.49 25.07 48.81
C LEU A 492 25.62 25.38 47.30
N GLY A 493 25.61 26.64 46.81
CA GLY A 493 25.18 27.90 47.43
C GLY A 493 26.25 29.00 47.53
N ILE A 494 26.52 29.76 46.45
CA ILE A 494 27.32 31.00 46.43
C ILE A 494 26.70 32.04 45.45
N HIS A 495 26.87 33.34 45.73
CA HIS A 495 26.43 34.52 44.94
C HIS A 495 27.33 34.75 43.67
N HIS A 496 27.12 35.68 42.72
CA HIS A 496 26.81 37.13 42.74
C HIS A 496 26.20 37.60 41.39
N THR A 497 25.13 38.41 41.37
CA THR A 497 25.05 39.90 41.33
C THR A 497 25.05 40.51 39.91
N ILE A 498 24.17 41.52 39.69
CA ILE A 498 23.97 42.29 38.45
C ILE A 498 24.72 43.65 38.55
N PRO A 499 24.96 44.38 37.45
CA PRO A 499 24.03 45.48 37.12
C PRO A 499 23.76 45.67 35.60
N ALA A 500 22.78 46.52 35.30
CA ALA A 500 22.42 46.93 33.93
C ALA A 500 22.97 48.32 33.58
N LEU A 501 22.78 48.77 32.34
CA LEU A 501 22.81 50.19 32.00
C LEU A 501 21.82 50.55 30.88
N ASP A 502 21.29 51.76 30.96
CA ASP A 502 20.47 52.47 29.96
C ASP A 502 21.26 52.72 28.65
N ASN A 503 20.64 52.98 27.49
CA ASN A 503 19.89 54.23 27.28
C ASN A 503 18.97 54.23 26.04
N SER A 504 18.11 55.27 25.98
CA SER A 504 17.14 55.54 24.91
C SER A 504 17.64 56.56 23.86
N LEU A 505 16.92 56.66 22.73
CA LEU A 505 16.53 57.85 21.91
C LEU A 505 16.08 57.36 20.50
N LEU A 506 14.86 57.65 20.01
CA LEU A 506 14.48 58.76 19.09
C LEU A 506 15.39 58.85 17.82
N VAL A 507 14.90 58.96 16.57
CA VAL A 507 13.76 59.72 16.00
C VAL A 507 13.19 59.03 14.73
N ASP A 508 11.87 59.14 14.54
CA ASP A 508 11.06 59.46 13.31
C ASP A 508 11.75 59.55 11.92
N GLY A 509 11.13 59.26 10.76
CA GLY A 509 9.75 58.82 10.44
C GLY A 509 9.46 58.90 8.91
N ASN A 510 8.22 58.54 8.49
CA ASN A 510 7.57 58.85 7.18
C ASN A 510 8.19 58.34 5.84
N ASP A 511 7.44 58.14 4.74
CA ASP A 511 6.01 57.84 4.53
C ASP A 511 5.75 57.19 3.12
N ARG A 512 4.56 56.57 2.93
CA ARG A 512 3.79 56.26 1.68
C ARG A 512 4.48 56.01 0.31
N SER A 513 3.95 55.00 -0.41
CA SER A 513 3.33 55.09 -1.78
C SER A 513 3.57 53.86 -2.67
N SER A 514 2.58 53.55 -3.52
CA SER A 514 2.62 52.59 -4.66
C SER A 514 2.09 53.33 -5.92
N PRO A 515 1.79 52.74 -7.11
CA PRO A 515 1.99 51.37 -7.60
C PRO A 515 2.49 51.22 -9.09
N ALA A 516 2.88 49.99 -9.45
CA ALA A 516 2.92 49.29 -10.75
C ALA A 516 2.62 49.99 -12.12
N ARG A 517 3.41 49.62 -13.18
CA ARG A 517 2.92 48.90 -14.41
C ARG A 517 3.97 48.59 -15.53
N ARG A 518 3.80 47.38 -16.13
CA ARG A 518 4.01 46.97 -17.57
C ARG A 518 5.43 46.80 -18.19
N ARG A 519 5.45 45.94 -19.24
CA ARG A 519 6.50 45.63 -20.26
C ARG A 519 6.19 46.42 -21.57
N PRO A 520 6.84 46.27 -22.77
CA PRO A 520 7.90 45.33 -23.25
C PRO A 520 8.97 46.04 -24.16
N ASP A 521 9.72 45.49 -25.16
CA ASP A 521 9.96 44.15 -25.78
C ASP A 521 11.30 44.13 -26.60
N THR A 522 11.64 43.01 -27.27
CA THR A 522 12.62 42.82 -28.41
C THR A 522 14.14 43.05 -28.17
N ALA A 523 15.10 42.53 -28.95
CA ALA A 523 15.25 41.29 -29.76
C ALA A 523 16.72 41.11 -30.29
N VAL A 524 17.04 39.95 -30.90
CA VAL A 524 18.23 39.63 -31.76
C VAL A 524 19.60 39.40 -31.07
N GLY A 525 20.38 38.37 -31.48
CA GLY A 525 21.85 38.36 -31.28
C GLY A 525 22.65 37.04 -31.11
N GLY A 526 22.83 36.25 -32.19
CA GLY A 526 24.11 35.59 -32.56
C GLY A 526 24.93 34.62 -31.65
N SER A 527 24.90 33.33 -32.02
CA SER A 527 26.06 32.39 -32.17
C SER A 527 26.71 31.62 -30.99
N LEU A 528 27.37 30.53 -31.39
CA LEU A 528 28.06 29.44 -30.66
C LEU A 528 29.10 29.83 -29.59
N VAL A 529 29.21 29.00 -28.54
CA VAL A 529 30.37 28.11 -28.24
C VAL A 529 29.97 27.08 -27.14
N GLN A 530 30.86 26.14 -26.82
CA GLN A 530 30.63 24.85 -26.15
C GLN A 530 31.21 24.80 -24.70
N ILE A 531 30.86 23.73 -23.95
CA ILE A 531 31.49 23.19 -22.72
C ILE A 531 30.82 23.58 -21.37
N ASP A 532 30.73 22.57 -20.50
CA ASP A 532 30.33 22.46 -19.09
C ASP A 532 29.88 23.67 -18.27
N SER A 533 28.78 23.48 -17.54
CA SER A 533 28.83 23.61 -16.06
C SER A 533 27.61 23.00 -15.35
N THR A 534 27.83 22.64 -14.09
CA THR A 534 26.82 22.24 -13.09
C THR A 534 25.75 23.31 -12.90
N PHE A 535 24.48 22.90 -12.76
CA PHE A 535 23.46 23.76 -12.15
C PHE A 535 22.67 23.05 -11.05
N GLU A 536 22.87 23.51 -9.82
CA GLU A 536 22.05 23.16 -8.68
C GLU A 536 20.63 23.75 -8.86
N SER A 537 19.60 22.95 -8.63
CA SER A 537 18.22 23.44 -8.51
C SER A 537 17.84 23.60 -7.04
N ASN A 538 18.38 24.66 -6.42
CA ASN A 538 17.94 25.09 -5.09
C ASN A 538 16.46 25.53 -5.15
N SER A 539 15.56 24.71 -4.60
CA SER A 539 14.15 25.06 -4.42
C SER A 539 13.73 24.78 -2.97
N SER A 540 14.06 25.74 -2.11
CA SER A 540 13.72 25.73 -0.69
C SER A 540 12.25 26.12 -0.48
N THR A 541 11.38 25.15 -0.21
CA THR A 541 9.99 25.41 0.21
C THR A 541 9.66 24.61 1.46
N LEU A 542 9.58 25.29 2.61
CA LEU A 542 9.23 24.63 3.87
C LEU A 542 7.72 24.34 3.93
N THR A 543 7.34 23.08 3.77
CA THR A 543 6.02 22.57 4.18
C THR A 543 6.19 21.32 5.05
N SER A 544 5.66 21.37 6.27
CA SER A 544 5.93 20.37 7.32
C SER A 544 4.79 19.34 7.44
N GLN A 545 4.80 18.30 6.60
CA GLN A 545 4.03 17.07 6.84
C GLN A 545 4.93 15.84 6.66
N SER A 546 4.95 14.96 7.66
CA SER A 546 5.84 13.79 7.70
C SER A 546 5.30 12.60 6.90
N VAL A 547 5.25 12.75 5.57
CA VAL A 547 5.23 11.58 4.69
C VAL A 547 6.60 10.92 4.80
N THR A 548 6.66 9.66 5.21
CA THR A 548 7.91 8.87 5.19
C THR A 548 8.30 8.60 3.74
N SER A 549 9.02 9.56 3.15
CA SER A 549 9.69 9.39 1.87
C SER A 549 10.69 8.24 1.95
N TYR A 550 10.79 7.46 0.88
CA TYR A 550 11.76 6.38 0.72
C TYR A 550 12.82 6.83 -0.26
N TYR A 551 14.09 6.59 0.07
CA TYR A 551 15.21 6.78 -0.84
C TYR A 551 16.03 5.49 -0.90
N TYR A 552 16.19 4.95 -2.11
CA TYR A 552 17.02 3.79 -2.37
C TYR A 552 18.43 4.27 -2.73
N LEU A 553 19.41 3.95 -1.90
CA LEU A 553 20.81 4.23 -2.18
C LEU A 553 21.32 3.25 -3.25
N SER A 554 22.22 3.73 -4.09
CA SER A 554 23.07 2.92 -4.97
C SER A 554 24.37 2.58 -4.24
N GLN A 555 25.02 1.46 -4.60
CA GLN A 555 26.30 1.14 -3.98
C GLN A 555 27.39 2.09 -4.48
N GLY A 556 28.14 2.70 -3.56
CA GLY A 556 29.05 3.81 -3.81
C GLY A 556 28.40 5.20 -3.74
N GLU A 557 27.09 5.31 -3.50
CA GLU A 557 26.40 6.60 -3.41
C GLU A 557 26.60 7.25 -2.03
N ILE A 558 27.02 8.53 -2.04
CA ILE A 558 27.13 9.39 -0.85
C ILE A 558 26.05 10.48 -0.94
N LEU A 559 25.18 10.55 0.06
CA LEU A 559 24.13 11.57 0.18
C LEU A 559 24.37 12.49 1.36
N LYS A 560 24.67 13.76 1.07
CA LYS A 560 24.59 14.83 2.06
C LYS A 560 23.13 15.25 2.24
N LYS A 561 22.62 15.16 3.47
CA LYS A 561 21.24 15.48 3.86
C LYS A 561 21.24 16.15 5.25
N SER A 562 20.06 16.58 5.70
CA SER A 562 19.92 17.22 7.00
C SER A 562 18.52 17.01 7.57
N THR A 563 18.38 17.16 8.89
CA THR A 563 17.09 17.15 9.59
C THR A 563 17.06 18.17 10.72
N MET A 564 15.87 18.45 11.22
CA MET A 564 15.63 19.32 12.38
C MET A 564 15.61 18.49 13.66
N LEU A 565 15.84 19.15 14.79
CA LEU A 565 15.65 18.55 16.12
C LEU A 565 14.23 17.98 16.27
N ARG A 566 14.11 16.75 16.80
CA ARG A 566 12.85 15.98 16.93
C ARG A 566 12.04 15.87 15.62
N LYS A 567 12.76 15.72 14.50
CA LYS A 567 12.18 15.26 13.23
C LYS A 567 12.98 14.10 12.68
N THR A 568 12.28 12.99 12.44
CA THR A 568 12.80 11.85 11.70
C THR A 568 13.11 12.22 10.25
N SER A 569 14.22 11.71 9.71
CA SER A 569 14.56 11.77 8.29
C SER A 569 13.56 11.02 7.40
N GLN A 570 13.73 11.15 6.09
CA GLN A 570 13.26 10.13 5.14
C GLN A 570 13.90 8.76 5.47
N LEU A 571 13.28 7.66 5.03
CA LEU A 571 13.85 6.32 5.17
C LEU A 571 14.85 6.05 4.04
N TYR A 572 16.06 5.61 4.39
CA TYR A 572 17.10 5.21 3.44
C TYR A 572 17.16 3.68 3.37
N THR A 573 17.25 3.13 2.16
CA THR A 573 17.35 1.68 1.93
C THR A 573 18.64 1.35 1.18
N ALA A 574 19.43 0.43 1.73
CA ALA A 574 20.64 -0.11 1.10
C ALA A 574 20.69 -1.62 1.34
N GLY A 575 20.63 -2.43 0.28
CA GLY A 575 20.43 -3.87 0.40
C GLY A 575 19.16 -4.19 1.21
N GLN A 576 19.27 -5.01 2.25
CA GLN A 576 18.20 -5.29 3.22
C GLN A 576 18.11 -4.30 4.40
N LEU A 577 18.98 -3.30 4.48
CA LEU A 577 19.09 -2.38 5.62
C LEU A 577 18.24 -1.11 5.39
N GLU A 578 17.27 -0.86 6.28
CA GLU A 578 16.37 0.31 6.29
C GLU A 578 16.69 1.26 7.45
N VAL A 579 17.38 2.38 7.17
CA VAL A 579 17.82 3.37 8.18
C VAL A 579 16.94 4.62 8.19
N GLN A 580 16.55 5.06 9.39
CA GLN A 580 15.94 6.36 9.64
C GLN A 580 16.71 7.05 10.76
N ILE A 581 16.90 8.37 10.67
CA ILE A 581 17.70 9.16 11.61
C ILE A 581 16.77 10.14 12.31
N GLU A 582 16.80 10.17 13.63
CA GLU A 582 16.18 11.20 14.46
C GLU A 582 17.26 11.82 15.35
N ILE A 583 17.11 13.11 15.64
CA ILE A 583 18.09 13.88 16.41
C ILE A 583 17.39 14.50 17.61
N GLU A 584 17.80 14.05 18.80
CA GLU A 584 17.37 14.59 20.08
C GLU A 584 18.47 15.44 20.72
N ALA A 585 18.10 16.29 21.67
CA ALA A 585 19.02 17.08 22.48
C ALA A 585 18.47 17.27 23.91
N PRO A 586 19.35 17.40 24.93
CA PRO A 586 18.95 17.71 26.30
C PRO A 586 18.05 18.95 26.37
N LYS A 587 16.99 18.89 27.20
CA LYS A 587 15.96 19.94 27.31
C LYS A 587 16.55 21.35 27.51
N SER A 588 17.66 21.47 28.24
CA SER A 588 18.40 22.71 28.50
C SER A 588 18.95 23.42 27.26
N LEU A 589 19.27 22.69 26.18
CA LEU A 589 19.70 23.28 24.91
C LEU A 589 18.51 23.68 24.03
N VAL A 590 17.42 22.92 24.08
CA VAL A 590 16.20 23.16 23.29
C VAL A 590 15.59 24.53 23.59
N GLU A 591 15.72 25.02 24.82
CA GLU A 591 15.15 26.32 25.21
C GLU A 591 15.93 27.52 24.68
N LYS A 592 17.26 27.42 24.56
CA LYS A 592 18.09 28.44 23.91
C LYS A 592 17.90 28.45 22.38
N ALA A 593 17.62 27.30 21.77
CA ALA A 593 17.43 27.15 20.32
C ALA A 593 16.11 27.72 19.77
N LYS A 594 15.17 28.21 20.61
CA LYS A 594 13.79 28.59 20.21
C LYS A 594 13.67 29.71 19.15
N LYS A 595 14.76 30.35 18.69
CA LYS A 595 14.75 31.36 17.61
C LYS A 595 15.31 30.88 16.26
N ASN A 596 16.20 29.88 16.21
CA ASN A 596 16.77 29.34 14.97
C ASN A 596 16.61 27.82 14.93
N ALA A 597 15.98 27.30 13.87
CA ALA A 597 15.82 25.86 13.67
C ALA A 597 17.15 25.24 13.19
N SER A 598 18.06 24.95 14.13
CA SER A 598 19.38 24.37 13.85
C SER A 598 19.28 23.14 12.95
N LEU A 599 19.88 23.23 11.77
CA LEU A 599 19.76 22.24 10.71
C LEU A 599 20.96 21.29 10.75
N TYR A 600 20.79 20.15 11.41
CA TYR A 600 21.84 19.16 11.61
C TYR A 600 22.11 18.41 10.30
N SER A 601 23.34 18.51 9.81
CA SER A 601 23.75 17.90 8.54
C SER A 601 24.46 16.57 8.76
N TYR A 602 24.13 15.58 7.95
CA TYR A 602 24.76 14.27 7.95
C TYR A 602 25.00 13.79 6.52
N ASN A 603 26.04 13.00 6.32
CA ASN A 603 26.18 12.16 5.14
C ASN A 603 25.66 10.76 5.48
N ILE A 604 25.03 10.11 4.50
CA ILE A 604 24.79 8.66 4.48
C ILE A 604 25.39 8.07 3.20
N GLU A 605 26.17 7.01 3.34
CA GLU A 605 26.96 6.39 2.27
C GLU A 605 26.75 4.88 2.26
N TRP A 606 26.43 4.28 1.12
CA TRP A 606 26.46 2.81 0.96
C TRP A 606 27.83 2.40 0.41
N LEU A 607 28.69 1.87 1.28
CA LEU A 607 30.05 1.52 0.93
C LEU A 607 30.14 0.32 -0.05
N MET A 608 31.18 0.34 -0.89
CA MET A 608 31.53 -0.76 -1.80
C MET A 608 31.82 -2.06 -1.02
N ALA A 609 31.51 -3.19 -1.66
CA ALA A 609 31.54 -4.53 -1.06
C ALA A 609 32.96 -5.08 -0.81
N GLU A 610 33.58 -4.62 0.27
CA GLU A 610 34.67 -5.35 0.93
C GLU A 610 34.10 -6.31 1.99
N SER A 611 34.77 -7.43 2.23
CA SER A 611 34.41 -8.39 3.28
C SER A 611 34.44 -7.74 4.67
N PRO A 612 33.36 -7.81 5.48
CA PRO A 612 33.28 -7.14 6.79
C PRO A 612 34.48 -7.38 7.73
N GLU A 613 34.98 -8.62 7.73
CA GLU A 613 36.18 -9.05 8.47
C GLU A 613 37.38 -8.10 8.23
N LYS A 614 37.66 -7.75 6.97
CA LYS A 614 38.77 -6.84 6.58
C LYS A 614 38.53 -5.37 6.95
N ARG A 615 37.36 -5.01 7.48
CA ARG A 615 37.03 -3.65 7.93
C ARG A 615 36.98 -3.52 9.45
N LEU A 616 36.65 -4.58 10.19
CA LEU A 616 36.87 -4.61 11.63
C LEU A 616 38.37 -4.43 11.97
N ASP A 617 39.28 -4.91 11.11
CA ASP A 617 40.73 -4.68 11.24
C ASP A 617 41.19 -3.26 10.86
N ARG A 618 40.33 -2.42 10.27
CA ARG A 618 40.68 -1.08 9.74
C ARG A 618 39.97 0.09 10.43
N CYS A 619 38.77 -0.13 10.96
CA CYS A 619 38.04 0.85 11.75
C CYS A 619 38.17 0.53 13.23
N HIS A 620 38.37 1.55 14.08
CA HIS A 620 38.34 1.35 15.52
C HIS A 620 37.01 0.72 15.94
N SER A 621 37.08 -0.34 16.75
CA SER A 621 35.93 -1.17 17.17
C SER A 621 34.84 -0.41 17.95
N THR A 622 35.13 0.84 18.35
CA THR A 622 34.23 1.79 19.02
C THR A 622 33.36 2.62 18.05
N CYS A 623 33.30 2.29 16.76
CA CYS A 623 32.57 3.05 15.74
C CYS A 623 31.79 2.16 14.74
N VAL A 624 31.50 0.92 15.15
CA VAL A 624 31.04 -0.19 14.30
C VAL A 624 29.86 -0.90 14.98
N VAL A 625 28.74 -1.05 14.28
CA VAL A 625 27.53 -1.75 14.76
C VAL A 625 27.06 -2.78 13.74
N ASP A 626 27.19 -4.06 14.08
CA ASP A 626 26.51 -5.15 13.37
C ASP A 626 25.04 -5.23 13.81
N VAL A 627 24.13 -5.03 12.86
CA VAL A 627 22.68 -5.03 13.10
C VAL A 627 22.14 -6.45 13.36
N GLU A 628 22.82 -7.50 12.88
CA GLU A 628 22.31 -8.88 13.00
C GLU A 628 22.60 -9.55 14.36
N SER A 629 23.58 -9.04 15.11
CA SER A 629 23.82 -9.43 16.50
C SER A 629 23.01 -8.62 17.52
N LEU A 630 22.40 -7.50 17.13
CA LEU A 630 21.50 -6.72 18.01
C LEU A 630 20.31 -7.56 18.48
N ARG A 631 20.03 -7.48 19.79
CA ARG A 631 18.87 -8.13 20.43
C ARG A 631 17.81 -7.13 20.91
N GLY A 632 18.04 -5.84 20.68
CA GLY A 632 17.23 -4.74 21.18
C GLY A 632 17.88 -3.40 20.83
N GLU A 633 17.49 -2.36 21.56
CA GLU A 633 18.08 -1.03 21.51
C GLU A 633 19.49 -1.01 22.13
N ILE A 634 20.37 -0.17 21.60
CA ILE A 634 21.71 0.08 22.15
C ILE A 634 22.03 1.59 22.12
N SER A 635 22.81 2.05 23.08
CA SER A 635 23.47 3.36 23.04
C SER A 635 24.90 3.18 22.52
N HIS A 636 25.36 4.10 21.67
CA HIS A 636 26.71 4.08 21.09
C HIS A 636 27.27 5.49 21.06
N GLU A 637 28.48 5.69 21.60
CA GLU A 637 29.17 6.97 21.57
C GLU A 637 29.95 7.09 20.25
N LEU A 638 29.78 8.19 19.53
CA LEU A 638 30.46 8.39 18.24
C LEU A 638 31.95 8.63 18.48
N CYS A 639 32.80 7.88 17.78
CA CYS A 639 34.26 8.10 17.81
C CYS A 639 34.64 9.50 17.27
N SER A 640 35.90 9.89 17.45
CA SER A 640 36.43 11.22 17.11
C SER A 640 36.19 11.68 15.65
N GLN A 641 35.97 10.75 14.72
CA GLN A 641 35.63 11.02 13.32
C GLN A 641 34.16 11.42 13.10
N LYS A 642 33.30 11.36 14.14
CA LYS A 642 31.85 11.62 14.10
C LYS A 642 31.09 10.74 13.08
N SER A 643 31.65 9.58 12.78
CA SER A 643 31.08 8.57 11.91
C SER A 643 30.46 7.41 12.70
N LEU A 644 29.68 6.57 12.03
CA LEU A 644 29.17 5.30 12.52
C LEU A 644 28.98 4.35 11.33
N ASP A 645 29.65 3.20 11.35
CA ASP A 645 29.46 2.15 10.35
C ASP A 645 28.42 1.14 10.85
N ILE A 646 27.38 0.92 10.05
CA ILE A 646 26.24 0.03 10.32
C ILE A 646 26.28 -1.14 9.33
N LEU A 647 26.38 -2.37 9.85
CA LEU A 647 26.67 -3.57 9.06
C LEU A 647 25.52 -4.58 9.05
N THR A 648 25.42 -5.30 7.95
CA THR A 648 24.59 -6.50 7.73
C THR A 648 25.39 -7.51 6.87
N ASN A 649 24.86 -8.72 6.65
CA ASN A 649 25.49 -9.69 5.74
C ASN A 649 25.64 -9.21 4.27
N ASP A 650 24.87 -8.20 3.84
CA ASP A 650 24.80 -7.74 2.43
C ASP A 650 25.06 -6.24 2.19
N ALA A 651 25.04 -5.41 3.24
CA ALA A 651 25.32 -3.97 3.14
C ALA A 651 26.15 -3.43 4.32
N VAL A 652 26.96 -2.41 4.03
CA VAL A 652 27.59 -1.54 5.02
C VAL A 652 27.18 -0.10 4.71
N LEU A 653 26.45 0.52 5.63
CA LEU A 653 26.10 1.94 5.59
C LEU A 653 27.00 2.72 6.53
N ARG A 654 27.60 3.81 6.03
CA ARG A 654 28.30 4.79 6.85
C ARG A 654 27.41 6.01 7.07
N LEU A 655 27.24 6.40 8.33
CA LEU A 655 26.70 7.71 8.72
C LEU A 655 27.86 8.60 9.16
N SER A 656 27.86 9.88 8.79
CA SER A 656 28.84 10.87 9.27
C SER A 656 28.14 12.18 9.62
N PHE A 657 28.32 12.65 10.86
CA PHE A 657 27.61 13.80 11.42
C PHE A 657 28.47 15.06 11.46
N TYR A 658 27.95 16.15 10.90
CA TYR A 658 28.60 17.46 10.93
C TYR A 658 27.89 18.36 11.95
N PRO A 659 28.64 19.10 12.79
CA PRO A 659 28.03 20.19 13.53
C PRO A 659 27.45 21.18 12.52
N GLY A 660 26.22 21.65 12.76
CA GLY A 660 25.64 22.73 11.97
C GLY A 660 26.49 24.00 12.12
N LEU A 661 26.49 24.85 11.09
CA LEU A 661 26.97 26.23 11.22
C LEU A 661 26.19 26.91 12.37
N GLN A 662 26.92 27.68 13.18
CA GLN A 662 26.38 28.40 14.34
C GLN A 662 25.54 29.60 13.93
#